data_AF-K9SMW5-F1
#
_entry.id   AF-K9SMW5-F1
#
_cell.length_a   1.000
_cell.length_b   1.000
_cell.length_c   1.000
_cell.angle_alpha   90.00
_cell.angle_beta   90.00
_cell.angle_gamma   90.00
#
_symmetry.space_group_name_H-M   'P 1'
#
loop_
_entity.id
_entity.type
_entity.pdbx_description
1 polymer ?
#
loop_
_entity_poly.entity_id
_entity_poly.type
_entity_poly.pdbx_seq_one_letter_code
_entity_poly.pdbx_strand_id
1 'polypeptide(L)'
;MDLREKLKQHRLWLESDRKRGERFNAENVNLSYTNLNEANLSEAYVKRAYLRGADLRGADLTGANLTGANLTGANLTGANLTGANFSKANLRGANLRGVNLSGVNLSGANLSGANLSGANLSGANLSGVNLSRVNLSGANFSNANLNNFDLSGFDLTGANLTGANFSGVNLSGVNLSRANLSGANFSNANLNNFDLSGFDLSGVNLSGANLSGANFSNANLNNFDLSGFDLSGVNLSGANLSGANLSGANLSEANLSEVDLYQINLSGANLSRIDLTGANLSGANFSGANLSGANFSNANLNNFDLSGFDLSGVNLSGANLSGANLSGANLNNFDLSGFDLRGINLSGADLGGTNLSGANLSEANLSEVDLYQINLSGANLSRIDLTGANLTGANLSEANLNEVDLYQINLSGANLSKVNFQGFDLGGFDLKNVNLTGANLREVKALKTDFTGAILTDACIQDWHINAETKLDNVECEAIHLKYDSESGGFTDRRPSNENKFLEPGDFALLVYKSIETVDLIFHNGIDWKALQVSIDKFKVENNGVGLEIQSIEHRNGDFVVKVAVPPNSKKGAIETNLKHGYEEARKILEGRYRELLNAKDQQIANYREQNTSLNTILELMASRPVIINNSNQNTNIGRDSNINADNNSTVAMGNVNTENNDNSTTNYDMHNANIGNVANTVQDNAQQQTNQPNHDD
;
A
#
# COMPACT_ATOMS: atom_id res chain seq x y z
N MET A 1 -80.28 -51.45 -10.22
CA MET A 1 -80.52 -50.16 -9.55
C MET A 1 -79.88 -49.07 -10.39
N ASP A 2 -80.62 -47.98 -10.68
CA ASP A 2 -80.08 -46.82 -11.42
C ASP A 2 -79.04 -46.05 -10.59
N LEU A 3 -78.19 -45.26 -11.26
CA LEU A 3 -77.17 -44.42 -10.64
C LEU A 3 -77.74 -43.45 -9.61
N ARG A 4 -78.91 -42.84 -9.86
CA ARG A 4 -79.54 -41.91 -8.91
C ARG A 4 -79.96 -42.60 -7.63
N GLU A 5 -80.51 -43.81 -7.73
CA GLU A 5 -80.92 -44.57 -6.54
C GLU A 5 -79.68 -45.10 -5.80
N LYS A 6 -78.61 -45.52 -6.49
CA LYS A 6 -77.32 -45.86 -5.83
C LYS A 6 -76.77 -44.69 -5.01
N LEU A 7 -76.75 -43.48 -5.57
CA LEU A 7 -76.27 -42.29 -4.86
C LEU A 7 -77.17 -41.93 -3.66
N LYS A 8 -78.49 -42.14 -3.78
CA LYS A 8 -79.44 -41.94 -2.68
C LYS A 8 -79.28 -42.97 -1.55
N GLN A 9 -79.08 -44.25 -1.89
CA GLN A 9 -78.79 -45.30 -0.90
C GLN A 9 -77.43 -45.07 -0.21
N HIS A 10 -76.44 -44.54 -0.93
CA HIS A 10 -75.15 -44.16 -0.35
C HIS A 10 -75.24 -42.96 0.58
N ARG A 11 -76.02 -41.94 0.21
CA ARG A 11 -76.29 -40.80 1.09
C ARG A 11 -76.95 -41.25 2.39
N LEU A 12 -77.99 -42.09 2.31
CA LEU A 12 -78.63 -42.68 3.49
C LEU A 12 -77.65 -43.51 4.35
N TRP A 13 -76.68 -44.17 3.71
CA TRP A 13 -75.63 -44.92 4.40
C TRP A 13 -74.64 -44.02 5.14
N LEU A 14 -74.27 -42.87 4.57
CA LEU A 14 -73.46 -41.86 5.27
C LEU A 14 -74.25 -41.20 6.42
N GLU A 15 -75.46 -40.73 6.15
CA GLU A 15 -76.36 -40.03 7.09
C GLU A 15 -76.83 -40.90 8.29
N SER A 16 -76.64 -42.21 8.23
CA SER A 16 -77.08 -43.16 9.26
C SER A 16 -75.94 -43.84 10.03
N ASP A 17 -74.73 -43.28 10.04
CA ASP A 17 -73.51 -43.91 10.58
C ASP A 17 -73.27 -45.32 10.01
N ARG A 18 -73.48 -45.51 8.71
CA ARG A 18 -73.32 -46.80 7.99
C ARG A 18 -74.39 -47.86 8.34
N LYS A 19 -75.52 -47.50 8.97
CA LYS A 19 -76.56 -48.42 9.50
C LYS A 19 -77.76 -48.69 8.58
N ARG A 20 -78.04 -47.85 7.57
CA ARG A 20 -79.21 -47.96 6.65
C ARG A 20 -78.80 -47.59 5.23
N GLY A 21 -79.39 -48.23 4.22
CA GLY A 21 -78.98 -48.04 2.82
C GLY A 21 -77.67 -48.75 2.48
N GLU A 22 -77.08 -48.44 1.32
CA GLU A 22 -75.96 -49.17 0.73
C GLU A 22 -74.78 -48.24 0.40
N ARG A 23 -73.57 -48.58 0.88
CA ARG A 23 -72.31 -47.94 0.47
C ARG A 23 -72.16 -47.97 -1.05
N PHE A 24 -71.82 -46.85 -1.68
CA PHE A 24 -71.69 -46.81 -3.15
C PHE A 24 -70.62 -47.78 -3.64
N ASN A 25 -71.06 -48.85 -4.31
CA ASN A 25 -70.19 -49.82 -4.96
C ASN A 25 -70.34 -49.71 -6.48
N ALA A 26 -69.22 -49.44 -7.14
CA ALA A 26 -69.05 -49.34 -8.58
C ALA A 26 -67.87 -50.20 -9.08
N GLU A 27 -67.51 -51.29 -8.37
CA GLU A 27 -66.38 -52.12 -8.80
C GLU A 27 -66.60 -52.69 -10.21
N ASN A 28 -65.67 -52.39 -11.13
CA ASN A 28 -65.77 -52.73 -12.56
C ASN A 28 -66.99 -52.14 -13.31
N VAL A 29 -67.74 -51.20 -12.72
CA VAL A 29 -68.92 -50.59 -13.35
C VAL A 29 -68.51 -49.50 -14.35
N ASN A 30 -69.27 -49.40 -15.46
CA ASN A 30 -69.10 -48.31 -16.42
C ASN A 30 -69.89 -47.07 -16.01
N LEU A 31 -69.16 -45.99 -15.73
CA LEU A 31 -69.59 -44.64 -15.40
C LEU A 31 -68.87 -43.62 -16.33
N SER A 32 -68.53 -44.04 -17.56
CA SER A 32 -67.88 -43.14 -18.53
C SER A 32 -68.85 -42.04 -18.94
N TYR A 33 -68.36 -40.80 -19.00
CA TYR A 33 -69.14 -39.60 -19.32
C TYR A 33 -70.34 -39.30 -18.39
N THR A 34 -70.43 -39.95 -17.22
CA THR A 34 -71.49 -39.61 -16.25
C THR A 34 -71.21 -38.28 -15.58
N ASN A 35 -72.26 -37.48 -15.37
CA ASN A 35 -72.21 -36.34 -14.47
C ASN A 35 -72.30 -36.82 -13.01
N LEU A 36 -71.23 -36.59 -12.24
CA LEU A 36 -71.06 -36.83 -10.81
C LEU A 36 -70.55 -35.54 -10.11
N ASN A 37 -70.80 -34.37 -10.71
CA ASN A 37 -70.52 -33.07 -10.10
C ASN A 37 -71.22 -32.95 -8.74
N GLU A 38 -70.47 -32.51 -7.71
CA GLU A 38 -70.92 -32.39 -6.32
C GLU A 38 -71.50 -33.70 -5.71
N ALA A 39 -71.22 -34.86 -6.32
CA ALA A 39 -71.63 -36.14 -5.76
C ALA A 39 -70.82 -36.46 -4.50
N ASN A 40 -71.51 -36.74 -3.38
CA ASN A 40 -70.86 -37.37 -2.25
C ASN A 40 -70.65 -38.87 -2.55
N LEU A 41 -69.37 -39.23 -2.65
CA LEU A 41 -68.80 -40.56 -2.89
C LEU A 41 -67.74 -40.85 -1.80
N SER A 42 -67.87 -40.26 -0.61
CA SER A 42 -66.96 -40.50 0.51
C SER A 42 -67.03 -41.96 0.96
N GLU A 43 -65.88 -42.55 1.25
CA GLU A 43 -65.69 -43.99 1.45
C GLU A 43 -66.14 -44.89 0.28
N ALA A 44 -66.51 -44.38 -0.90
CA ALA A 44 -67.05 -45.20 -1.99
C ALA A 44 -66.05 -46.26 -2.50
N TYR A 45 -66.58 -47.39 -2.99
CA TYR A 45 -65.80 -48.48 -3.56
C TYR A 45 -65.90 -48.44 -5.10
N VAL A 46 -64.94 -47.75 -5.72
CA VAL A 46 -64.93 -47.36 -7.15
C VAL A 46 -63.74 -48.01 -7.90
N LYS A 47 -63.08 -48.98 -7.26
CA LYS A 47 -61.97 -49.79 -7.77
C LYS A 47 -62.29 -50.37 -9.15
N ARG A 48 -61.37 -50.23 -10.10
CA ARG A 48 -61.53 -50.69 -11.50
C ARG A 48 -62.77 -50.14 -12.25
N ALA A 49 -63.47 -49.13 -11.74
CA ALA A 49 -64.57 -48.51 -12.47
C ALA A 49 -64.06 -47.79 -13.74
N TYR A 50 -64.90 -47.72 -14.77
CA TYR A 50 -64.62 -46.93 -15.97
C TYR A 50 -65.27 -45.56 -15.83
N LEU A 51 -64.48 -44.53 -15.58
CA LEU A 51 -64.87 -43.13 -15.36
C LEU A 51 -64.33 -42.22 -16.49
N ARG A 52 -64.13 -42.77 -17.69
CA ARG A 52 -63.54 -42.04 -18.82
C ARG A 52 -64.40 -40.83 -19.17
N GLY A 53 -63.83 -39.63 -19.12
CA GLY A 53 -64.55 -38.38 -19.39
C GLY A 53 -65.67 -38.04 -18.41
N ALA A 54 -65.70 -38.66 -17.22
CA ALA A 54 -66.68 -38.34 -16.19
C ALA A 54 -66.45 -36.93 -15.61
N ASP A 55 -67.55 -36.24 -15.26
CA ASP A 55 -67.50 -34.96 -14.57
C ASP A 55 -67.61 -35.20 -13.06
N LEU A 56 -66.53 -34.97 -12.32
CA LEU A 56 -66.38 -35.16 -10.88
C LEU A 56 -66.05 -33.83 -10.18
N ARG A 57 -66.31 -32.68 -10.83
CA ARG A 57 -66.06 -31.36 -10.25
C ARG A 57 -66.78 -31.20 -8.90
N GLY A 58 -66.08 -30.79 -7.86
CA GLY A 58 -66.67 -30.63 -6.52
C GLY A 58 -67.13 -31.93 -5.84
N ALA A 59 -66.87 -33.11 -6.41
CA ALA A 59 -67.26 -34.38 -5.78
C ALA A 59 -66.45 -34.64 -4.50
N ASP A 60 -67.10 -35.19 -3.48
CA ASP A 60 -66.42 -35.67 -2.28
C ASP A 60 -66.03 -37.13 -2.45
N LEU A 61 -64.73 -37.41 -2.48
CA LEU A 61 -64.14 -38.74 -2.61
C LEU A 61 -63.28 -39.07 -1.37
N THR A 62 -63.51 -38.42 -0.24
CA THR A 62 -62.78 -38.63 1.02
C THR A 62 -62.75 -40.12 1.39
N GLY A 63 -61.55 -40.72 1.50
CA GLY A 63 -61.38 -42.14 1.82
C GLY A 63 -61.90 -43.13 0.75
N ALA A 64 -62.25 -42.67 -0.45
CA ALA A 64 -62.74 -43.54 -1.52
C ALA A 64 -61.64 -44.43 -2.10
N ASN A 65 -61.99 -45.65 -2.50
CA ASN A 65 -61.08 -46.59 -3.13
C ASN A 65 -61.29 -46.60 -4.65
N LEU A 66 -60.37 -45.98 -5.39
CA LEU A 66 -60.33 -45.91 -6.85
C LEU A 66 -59.19 -46.77 -7.44
N THR A 67 -58.68 -47.75 -6.69
CA THR A 67 -57.56 -48.62 -7.12
C THR A 67 -57.82 -49.21 -8.51
N GLY A 68 -56.92 -48.94 -9.47
CA GLY A 68 -57.04 -49.43 -10.84
C GLY A 68 -58.22 -48.87 -11.67
N ALA A 69 -58.92 -47.82 -11.21
CA ALA A 69 -60.00 -47.18 -11.96
C ALA A 69 -59.48 -46.42 -13.20
N ASN A 70 -60.31 -46.30 -14.24
CA ASN A 70 -59.97 -45.60 -15.47
C ASN A 70 -60.68 -44.24 -15.56
N LEU A 71 -60.01 -43.19 -15.10
CA LEU A 71 -60.42 -41.79 -15.13
C LEU A 71 -59.84 -41.02 -16.34
N THR A 72 -59.53 -41.69 -17.45
CA THR A 72 -58.95 -41.05 -18.65
C THR A 72 -59.81 -39.85 -19.09
N GLY A 73 -59.25 -38.64 -19.09
CA GLY A 73 -59.96 -37.40 -19.47
C GLY A 73 -61.08 -36.95 -18.51
N ALA A 74 -61.16 -37.49 -17.29
CA ALA A 74 -62.14 -37.05 -16.30
C ALA A 74 -61.80 -35.66 -15.75
N ASN A 75 -62.82 -34.92 -15.28
CA ASN A 75 -62.63 -33.60 -14.69
C ASN A 75 -62.87 -33.63 -13.18
N LEU A 76 -61.83 -33.42 -12.37
CA LEU A 76 -61.87 -33.49 -10.91
C LEU A 76 -61.65 -32.13 -10.23
N THR A 77 -61.65 -31.00 -10.95
CA THR A 77 -61.33 -29.70 -10.34
C THR A 77 -62.29 -29.37 -9.19
N GLY A 78 -61.72 -29.07 -8.01
CA GLY A 78 -62.47 -28.82 -6.77
C GLY A 78 -62.97 -30.07 -6.04
N ALA A 79 -62.68 -31.29 -6.52
CA ALA A 79 -63.02 -32.52 -5.78
C ALA A 79 -62.19 -32.65 -4.49
N ASN A 80 -62.80 -33.18 -3.43
CA ASN A 80 -62.09 -33.52 -2.20
C ASN A 80 -61.57 -34.96 -2.29
N LEU A 81 -60.25 -35.14 -2.39
CA LEU A 81 -59.61 -36.45 -2.54
C LEU A 81 -58.93 -36.95 -1.24
N THR A 82 -59.22 -36.34 -0.10
CA THR A 82 -58.50 -36.57 1.17
C THR A 82 -58.52 -38.05 1.58
N GLY A 83 -57.34 -38.68 1.68
CA GLY A 83 -57.21 -40.11 2.01
C GLY A 83 -57.72 -41.10 0.95
N ALA A 84 -58.06 -40.64 -0.26
CA ALA A 84 -58.45 -41.51 -1.36
C ALA A 84 -57.27 -42.39 -1.83
N ASN A 85 -57.58 -43.57 -2.37
CA ASN A 85 -56.60 -44.48 -2.95
C ASN A 85 -56.77 -44.56 -4.47
N PHE A 86 -55.83 -43.96 -5.21
CA PHE A 86 -55.74 -43.96 -6.67
C PHE A 86 -54.64 -44.90 -7.19
N SER A 87 -54.10 -45.80 -6.38
CA SER A 87 -53.00 -46.68 -6.79
C SER A 87 -53.36 -47.48 -8.05
N LYS A 88 -52.44 -47.48 -9.03
CA LYS A 88 -52.60 -48.09 -10.36
C LYS A 88 -53.78 -47.57 -11.20
N ALA A 89 -54.41 -46.46 -10.83
CA ALA A 89 -55.48 -45.83 -11.63
C ALA A 89 -54.93 -45.19 -12.91
N ASN A 90 -55.76 -45.08 -13.94
CA ASN A 90 -55.43 -44.40 -15.19
C ASN A 90 -56.16 -43.05 -15.27
N LEU A 91 -55.44 -41.98 -14.95
CA LEU A 91 -55.86 -40.57 -14.95
C LEU A 91 -55.33 -39.82 -16.20
N ARG A 92 -54.94 -40.52 -17.28
CA ARG A 92 -54.36 -39.92 -18.48
C ARG A 92 -55.25 -38.79 -19.04
N GLY A 93 -54.71 -37.58 -19.16
CA GLY A 93 -55.43 -36.40 -19.63
C GLY A 93 -56.52 -35.86 -18.70
N ALA A 94 -56.57 -36.29 -17.43
CA ALA A 94 -57.53 -35.77 -16.46
C ALA A 94 -57.23 -34.33 -16.05
N ASN A 95 -58.26 -33.58 -15.65
CA ASN A 95 -58.12 -32.23 -15.12
C ASN A 95 -58.18 -32.24 -13.59
N LEU A 96 -57.03 -31.96 -12.96
CA LEU A 96 -56.79 -31.95 -11.51
C LEU A 96 -56.26 -30.58 -11.04
N ARG A 97 -56.42 -29.52 -11.85
CA ARG A 97 -55.96 -28.17 -11.54
C ARG A 97 -56.53 -27.67 -10.20
N GLY A 98 -55.65 -27.26 -9.29
CA GLY A 98 -56.03 -26.76 -7.97
C GLY A 98 -56.62 -27.79 -7.01
N VAL A 99 -56.51 -29.10 -7.29
CA VAL A 99 -57.07 -30.15 -6.43
C VAL A 99 -56.14 -30.46 -5.25
N ASN A 100 -56.73 -30.72 -4.09
CA ASN A 100 -55.97 -31.23 -2.95
C ASN A 100 -55.73 -32.74 -3.07
N LEU A 101 -54.47 -33.12 -3.24
CA LEU A 101 -53.94 -34.48 -3.31
C LEU A 101 -53.04 -34.80 -2.09
N SER A 102 -53.09 -34.00 -1.02
CA SER A 102 -52.24 -34.19 0.18
C SER A 102 -52.39 -35.59 0.78
N GLY A 103 -51.28 -36.31 0.92
CA GLY A 103 -51.25 -37.68 1.45
C GLY A 103 -51.95 -38.74 0.58
N VAL A 104 -52.38 -38.41 -0.65
CA VAL A 104 -53.07 -39.36 -1.53
C VAL A 104 -52.10 -40.43 -2.04
N ASN A 105 -52.55 -41.69 -2.05
CA ASN A 105 -51.79 -42.78 -2.64
C ASN A 105 -52.04 -42.86 -4.16
N LEU A 106 -51.09 -42.36 -4.94
CA LEU A 106 -51.07 -42.43 -6.41
C LEU A 106 -50.20 -43.58 -6.95
N SER A 107 -49.58 -44.41 -6.11
CA SER A 107 -48.52 -45.34 -6.52
C SER A 107 -48.90 -46.21 -7.73
N GLY A 108 -48.05 -46.21 -8.76
CA GLY A 108 -48.28 -46.91 -10.04
C GLY A 108 -49.35 -46.32 -10.95
N ALA A 109 -49.93 -45.15 -10.64
CA ALA A 109 -50.98 -44.53 -11.48
C ALA A 109 -50.41 -43.95 -12.78
N ASN A 110 -51.20 -43.95 -13.85
CA ASN A 110 -50.87 -43.28 -15.10
C ASN A 110 -51.55 -41.90 -15.15
N LEU A 111 -50.77 -40.84 -14.97
CA LEU A 111 -51.22 -39.44 -15.00
C LEU A 111 -50.89 -38.73 -16.33
N SER A 112 -50.28 -39.41 -17.31
CA SER A 112 -49.74 -38.78 -18.52
C SER A 112 -50.68 -37.76 -19.20
N GLY A 113 -50.16 -36.58 -19.52
CA GLY A 113 -50.94 -35.48 -20.12
C GLY A 113 -52.02 -34.85 -19.24
N ALA A 114 -52.12 -35.19 -17.95
CA ALA A 114 -53.05 -34.55 -17.02
C ALA A 114 -52.63 -33.11 -16.67
N ASN A 115 -53.58 -32.31 -16.21
CA ASN A 115 -53.32 -30.95 -15.72
C ASN A 115 -53.37 -30.91 -14.19
N LEU A 116 -52.23 -30.70 -13.53
CA LEU A 116 -52.07 -30.59 -12.07
C LEU A 116 -51.54 -29.20 -11.66
N SER A 117 -51.62 -28.19 -12.53
CA SER A 117 -51.20 -26.82 -12.19
C SER A 117 -51.88 -26.32 -10.89
N GLY A 118 -51.09 -25.79 -9.97
CA GLY A 118 -51.54 -25.37 -8.63
C GLY A 118 -52.14 -26.47 -7.73
N ALA A 119 -51.99 -27.76 -8.05
CA ALA A 119 -52.46 -28.85 -7.19
C ALA A 119 -51.55 -29.01 -5.96
N ASN A 120 -52.12 -29.47 -4.85
CA ASN A 120 -51.38 -29.73 -3.61
C ASN A 120 -51.09 -31.23 -3.44
N LEU A 121 -49.86 -31.67 -3.72
CA LEU A 121 -49.39 -33.05 -3.60
C LEU A 121 -48.54 -33.28 -2.33
N SER A 122 -48.66 -32.43 -1.29
CA SER A 122 -47.83 -32.55 -0.09
C SER A 122 -47.95 -33.94 0.57
N GLY A 123 -46.81 -34.58 0.80
CA GLY A 123 -46.74 -35.96 1.32
C GLY A 123 -47.43 -37.05 0.47
N ALA A 124 -47.77 -36.79 -0.80
CA ALA A 124 -48.39 -37.79 -1.67
C ALA A 124 -47.39 -38.90 -2.07
N ASN A 125 -47.89 -40.14 -2.20
CA ASN A 125 -47.06 -41.25 -2.68
C ASN A 125 -47.12 -41.35 -4.21
N LEU A 126 -46.06 -40.88 -4.87
CA LEU A 126 -45.91 -40.84 -6.33
C LEU A 126 -45.05 -41.99 -6.90
N SER A 127 -44.71 -42.98 -6.08
CA SER A 127 -43.84 -44.10 -6.48
C SER A 127 -44.38 -44.84 -7.73
N GLY A 128 -43.59 -44.88 -8.80
CA GLY A 128 -43.94 -45.55 -10.06
C GLY A 128 -45.09 -44.90 -10.86
N VAL A 129 -45.46 -43.64 -10.57
CA VAL A 129 -46.44 -42.90 -11.38
C VAL A 129 -45.88 -42.60 -12.77
N ASN A 130 -46.70 -42.62 -13.82
CA ASN A 130 -46.33 -42.03 -15.12
C ASN A 130 -46.85 -40.58 -15.19
N LEU A 131 -45.96 -39.60 -15.01
CA LEU A 131 -46.25 -38.17 -15.11
C LEU A 131 -45.99 -37.57 -16.50
N SER A 132 -45.67 -38.37 -17.53
CA SER A 132 -45.19 -37.84 -18.83
C SER A 132 -46.14 -36.80 -19.45
N ARG A 133 -45.62 -35.61 -19.76
CA ARG A 133 -46.36 -34.43 -20.27
C ARG A 133 -47.46 -33.89 -19.34
N VAL A 134 -47.38 -34.15 -18.02
CA VAL A 134 -48.25 -33.50 -17.03
C VAL A 134 -47.83 -32.03 -16.86
N ASN A 135 -48.81 -31.13 -16.75
CA ASN A 135 -48.55 -29.76 -16.30
C ASN A 135 -48.49 -29.71 -14.77
N LEU A 136 -47.34 -29.34 -14.22
CA LEU A 136 -47.04 -29.27 -12.78
C LEU A 136 -46.76 -27.84 -12.28
N SER A 137 -46.96 -26.80 -13.10
CA SER A 137 -46.56 -25.44 -12.74
C SER A 137 -47.26 -24.93 -11.47
N GLY A 138 -46.47 -24.37 -10.55
CA GLY A 138 -46.94 -23.92 -9.24
C GLY A 138 -47.55 -25.00 -8.34
N ALA A 139 -47.33 -26.29 -8.60
CA ALA A 139 -47.79 -27.37 -7.73
C ALA A 139 -46.95 -27.43 -6.42
N ASN A 140 -47.58 -27.87 -5.33
CA ASN A 140 -46.89 -28.10 -4.06
C ASN A 140 -46.53 -29.59 -3.89
N PHE A 141 -45.25 -29.89 -3.80
CA PHE A 141 -44.67 -31.21 -3.54
C PHE A 141 -43.99 -31.28 -2.17
N SER A 142 -44.31 -30.39 -1.22
CA SER A 142 -43.59 -30.37 0.07
C SER A 142 -43.67 -31.73 0.79
N ASN A 143 -42.49 -32.26 1.16
CA ASN A 143 -42.30 -33.61 1.71
C ASN A 143 -42.78 -34.78 0.80
N ALA A 144 -42.91 -34.58 -0.52
CA ALA A 144 -43.25 -35.66 -1.46
C ALA A 144 -42.03 -36.57 -1.74
N ASN A 145 -42.31 -37.85 -2.02
CA ASN A 145 -41.29 -38.82 -2.41
C ASN A 145 -41.26 -39.01 -3.94
N LEU A 146 -40.15 -38.59 -4.55
CA LEU A 146 -39.88 -38.66 -5.99
C LEU A 146 -38.65 -39.55 -6.30
N ASN A 147 -38.17 -40.36 -5.34
CA ASN A 147 -36.97 -41.17 -5.50
C ASN A 147 -37.06 -42.16 -6.67
N ASN A 148 -35.96 -42.30 -7.42
CA ASN A 148 -35.85 -43.14 -8.63
C ASN A 148 -36.89 -42.80 -9.73
N PHE A 149 -37.43 -41.59 -9.74
CA PHE A 149 -38.28 -41.11 -10.83
C PHE A 149 -37.43 -40.59 -12.01
N ASP A 150 -37.93 -40.72 -13.23
CA ASP A 150 -37.36 -40.03 -14.40
C ASP A 150 -38.14 -38.73 -14.63
N LEU A 151 -37.54 -37.61 -14.21
CA LEU A 151 -38.11 -36.27 -14.40
C LEU A 151 -37.52 -35.57 -15.63
N SER A 152 -36.81 -36.27 -16.52
CA SER A 152 -36.18 -35.60 -17.67
C SER A 152 -37.18 -34.81 -18.53
N GLY A 153 -36.85 -33.54 -18.79
CA GLY A 153 -37.68 -32.62 -19.59
C GLY A 153 -38.96 -32.08 -18.93
N PHE A 154 -39.11 -32.14 -17.61
CA PHE A 154 -40.30 -31.62 -16.91
C PHE A 154 -40.22 -30.13 -16.57
N ASP A 155 -41.35 -29.43 -16.67
CA ASP A 155 -41.52 -28.07 -16.15
C ASP A 155 -42.06 -28.09 -14.71
N LEU A 156 -41.23 -27.64 -13.77
CA LEU A 156 -41.52 -27.46 -12.34
C LEU A 156 -41.41 -25.97 -11.94
N THR A 157 -41.53 -25.04 -12.89
CA THR A 157 -41.45 -23.59 -12.63
C THR A 157 -42.39 -23.18 -11.49
N GLY A 158 -41.82 -22.51 -10.49
CA GLY A 158 -42.53 -22.01 -9.31
C GLY A 158 -43.09 -23.08 -8.37
N ALA A 159 -42.67 -24.35 -8.48
CA ALA A 159 -43.12 -25.42 -7.59
C ALA A 159 -42.58 -25.23 -6.16
N ASN A 160 -43.39 -25.59 -5.15
CA ASN A 160 -42.88 -25.74 -3.79
C ASN A 160 -42.35 -27.16 -3.61
N LEU A 161 -41.04 -27.31 -3.44
CA LEU A 161 -40.33 -28.58 -3.31
C LEU A 161 -39.68 -28.74 -1.93
N THR A 162 -40.07 -27.94 -0.94
CA THR A 162 -39.48 -27.94 0.42
C THR A 162 -39.56 -29.34 1.05
N GLY A 163 -38.40 -29.90 1.42
CA GLY A 163 -38.30 -31.25 1.98
C GLY A 163 -38.61 -32.39 1.00
N ALA A 164 -38.75 -32.14 -0.30
CA ALA A 164 -39.01 -33.19 -1.29
C ALA A 164 -37.79 -34.09 -1.52
N ASN A 165 -38.03 -35.38 -1.72
CA ASN A 165 -36.97 -36.38 -1.86
C ASN A 165 -36.77 -36.74 -3.35
N PHE A 166 -35.62 -36.33 -3.90
CA PHE A 166 -35.15 -36.55 -5.27
C PHE A 166 -33.94 -37.50 -5.31
N SER A 167 -33.79 -38.39 -4.32
CA SER A 167 -32.62 -39.27 -4.24
C SER A 167 -32.56 -40.22 -5.44
N GLY A 168 -31.39 -40.26 -6.10
CA GLY A 168 -31.16 -41.06 -7.31
C GLY A 168 -31.96 -40.63 -8.55
N VAL A 169 -32.54 -39.42 -8.57
CA VAL A 169 -33.35 -38.93 -9.69
C VAL A 169 -32.48 -38.40 -10.83
N ASN A 170 -32.87 -38.68 -12.07
CA ASN A 170 -32.32 -37.97 -13.23
C ASN A 170 -33.11 -36.67 -13.48
N LEU A 171 -32.43 -35.53 -13.38
CA LEU A 171 -33.03 -34.20 -13.54
C LEU A 171 -32.64 -33.52 -14.87
N SER A 172 -32.00 -34.25 -15.80
CA SER A 172 -31.55 -33.71 -17.09
C SER A 172 -32.67 -32.99 -17.85
N GLY A 173 -32.57 -31.67 -17.97
CA GLY A 173 -33.57 -30.83 -18.64
C GLY A 173 -34.86 -30.55 -17.85
N VAL A 174 -34.90 -30.77 -16.53
CA VAL A 174 -35.95 -30.20 -15.67
C VAL A 174 -35.79 -28.68 -15.61
N ASN A 175 -36.90 -27.95 -15.72
CA ASN A 175 -36.91 -26.53 -15.38
C ASN A 175 -37.37 -26.34 -13.93
N LEU A 176 -36.45 -25.98 -13.03
CA LEU A 176 -36.75 -25.65 -11.63
C LEU A 176 -36.97 -24.14 -11.38
N SER A 177 -36.97 -23.29 -12.41
CA SER A 177 -37.03 -21.81 -12.29
C SER A 177 -38.00 -21.33 -11.20
N ARG A 178 -37.48 -20.59 -10.20
CA ARG A 178 -38.25 -20.01 -9.08
C ARG A 178 -38.93 -21.04 -8.14
N ALA A 179 -38.55 -22.31 -8.19
CA ALA A 179 -39.01 -23.30 -7.22
C ALA A 179 -38.36 -23.09 -5.84
N ASN A 180 -39.06 -23.45 -4.76
CA ASN A 180 -38.47 -23.47 -3.42
C ASN A 180 -37.85 -24.84 -3.15
N LEU A 181 -36.53 -24.89 -3.00
CA LEU A 181 -35.76 -26.13 -2.78
C LEU A 181 -35.39 -26.40 -1.32
N SER A 182 -35.70 -25.52 -0.36
CA SER A 182 -35.18 -25.59 1.01
C SER A 182 -35.42 -26.97 1.65
N GLY A 183 -34.35 -27.59 2.17
CA GLY A 183 -34.41 -28.93 2.78
C GLY A 183 -34.63 -30.10 1.81
N ALA A 184 -34.64 -29.89 0.49
CA ALA A 184 -34.80 -30.97 -0.49
C ALA A 184 -33.58 -31.92 -0.52
N ASN A 185 -33.81 -33.19 -0.83
CA ASN A 185 -32.75 -34.20 -0.88
C ASN A 185 -32.45 -34.63 -2.33
N PHE A 186 -31.34 -34.17 -2.89
CA PHE A 186 -30.83 -34.56 -4.20
C PHE A 186 -29.67 -35.58 -4.12
N SER A 187 -29.52 -36.31 -3.00
CA SER A 187 -28.40 -37.24 -2.84
C SER A 187 -28.36 -38.30 -3.95
N ASN A 188 -27.20 -38.45 -4.59
CA ASN A 188 -26.96 -39.29 -5.77
C ASN A 188 -27.81 -38.94 -7.01
N ALA A 189 -28.38 -37.72 -7.10
CA ALA A 189 -29.10 -37.26 -8.29
C ALA A 189 -28.14 -36.87 -9.44
N ASN A 190 -28.64 -36.91 -10.67
CA ASN A 190 -27.91 -36.39 -11.82
C ASN A 190 -28.28 -34.92 -12.09
N LEU A 191 -27.38 -34.01 -11.74
CA LEU A 191 -27.48 -32.55 -11.89
C LEU A 191 -26.41 -32.01 -12.89
N ASN A 192 -25.90 -32.87 -13.76
CA ASN A 192 -24.95 -32.48 -14.81
C ASN A 192 -25.53 -31.40 -15.73
N ASN A 193 -24.79 -30.32 -15.95
CA ASN A 193 -25.25 -29.13 -16.69
C ASN A 193 -26.59 -28.55 -16.19
N PHE A 194 -26.92 -28.71 -14.90
CA PHE A 194 -28.18 -28.25 -14.33
C PHE A 194 -28.10 -26.80 -13.82
N ASP A 195 -29.21 -26.05 -13.95
CA ASP A 195 -29.29 -24.66 -13.52
C ASP A 195 -29.88 -24.50 -12.11
N LEU A 196 -29.02 -24.08 -11.19
CA LEU A 196 -29.30 -23.75 -9.78
C LEU A 196 -28.93 -22.29 -9.49
N SER A 197 -28.87 -21.41 -10.50
CA SER A 197 -28.52 -20.01 -10.31
C SER A 197 -29.56 -19.21 -9.51
N GLY A 198 -29.08 -18.40 -8.56
CA GLY A 198 -29.91 -17.58 -7.68
C GLY A 198 -30.78 -18.34 -6.68
N PHE A 199 -30.59 -19.65 -6.49
CA PHE A 199 -31.34 -20.41 -5.49
C PHE A 199 -30.76 -20.27 -4.08
N ASP A 200 -31.65 -20.21 -3.09
CA ASP A 200 -31.30 -20.54 -1.72
C ASP A 200 -31.26 -22.07 -1.57
N LEU A 201 -30.06 -22.62 -1.39
CA LEU A 201 -29.85 -24.05 -1.20
C LEU A 201 -29.71 -24.43 0.28
N SER A 202 -30.01 -23.51 1.21
CA SER A 202 -29.98 -23.76 2.66
C SER A 202 -30.68 -25.06 3.06
N GLY A 203 -29.91 -26.01 3.62
CA GLY A 203 -30.37 -27.32 4.06
C GLY A 203 -30.61 -28.35 2.96
N VAL A 204 -30.31 -28.04 1.69
CA VAL A 204 -30.39 -29.00 0.57
C VAL A 204 -29.27 -30.04 0.69
N ASN A 205 -29.59 -31.31 0.52
CA ASN A 205 -28.58 -32.37 0.52
C ASN A 205 -28.15 -32.73 -0.92
N LEU A 206 -26.89 -32.43 -1.26
CA LEU A 206 -26.27 -32.76 -2.56
C LEU A 206 -25.36 -34.01 -2.52
N SER A 207 -25.25 -34.72 -1.39
CA SER A 207 -24.28 -35.82 -1.21
C SER A 207 -24.24 -36.85 -2.36
N GLY A 208 -23.10 -36.96 -3.03
CA GLY A 208 -22.89 -37.89 -4.15
C GLY A 208 -23.62 -37.54 -5.44
N ALA A 209 -24.24 -36.36 -5.55
CA ALA A 209 -24.84 -35.89 -6.80
C ALA A 209 -23.78 -35.58 -7.86
N ASN A 210 -24.09 -35.84 -9.13
CA ASN A 210 -23.24 -35.43 -10.25
C ASN A 210 -23.45 -33.94 -10.54
N LEU A 211 -22.49 -33.09 -10.17
CA LEU A 211 -22.55 -31.63 -10.31
C LEU A 211 -21.74 -31.07 -11.48
N SER A 212 -21.04 -31.91 -12.26
CA SER A 212 -20.14 -31.45 -13.33
C SER A 212 -20.87 -30.54 -14.34
N GLY A 213 -20.29 -29.36 -14.62
CA GLY A 213 -20.86 -28.33 -15.50
C GLY A 213 -22.13 -27.63 -14.98
N ALA A 214 -22.57 -27.85 -13.73
CA ALA A 214 -23.73 -27.17 -13.19
C ALA A 214 -23.52 -25.64 -13.02
N ASN A 215 -24.63 -24.90 -13.00
CA ASN A 215 -24.64 -23.44 -12.81
C ASN A 215 -25.22 -23.09 -11.44
N PHE A 216 -24.35 -22.69 -10.50
CA PHE A 216 -24.66 -22.20 -9.16
C PHE A 216 -24.48 -20.67 -9.02
N SER A 217 -24.36 -19.94 -10.13
CA SER A 217 -24.10 -18.49 -10.07
C SER A 217 -25.14 -17.74 -9.24
N ASN A 218 -24.69 -16.85 -8.34
CA ASN A 218 -25.52 -16.13 -7.37
C ASN A 218 -26.30 -17.03 -6.38
N ALA A 219 -26.00 -18.33 -6.26
CA ALA A 219 -26.66 -19.22 -5.30
C ALA A 219 -26.11 -19.04 -3.87
N ASN A 220 -26.93 -19.40 -2.87
CA ASN A 220 -26.50 -19.48 -1.49
C ASN A 220 -26.09 -20.91 -1.13
N LEU A 221 -24.79 -21.11 -0.93
CA LEU A 221 -24.10 -22.34 -0.54
C LEU A 221 -23.33 -22.16 0.79
N ASN A 222 -23.75 -21.21 1.61
CA ASN A 222 -23.13 -20.91 2.90
C ASN A 222 -23.06 -22.17 3.81
N ASN A 223 -21.89 -22.45 4.38
CA ASN A 223 -21.61 -23.63 5.21
C ASN A 223 -21.90 -25.01 4.55
N PHE A 224 -21.89 -25.12 3.22
CA PHE A 224 -22.07 -26.42 2.54
C PHE A 224 -20.88 -27.37 2.72
N ASP A 225 -21.15 -28.68 2.76
CA ASP A 225 -20.12 -29.71 2.56
C ASP A 225 -20.16 -30.20 1.10
N LEU A 226 -19.08 -29.88 0.38
CA LEU A 226 -18.77 -30.25 -1.00
C LEU A 226 -17.39 -30.93 -1.10
N SER A 227 -16.89 -31.48 0.01
CA SER A 227 -15.57 -32.12 0.05
C SER A 227 -15.50 -33.35 -0.87
N GLY A 228 -14.40 -33.46 -1.61
CA GLY A 228 -14.16 -34.52 -2.59
C GLY A 228 -15.10 -34.56 -3.81
N PHE A 229 -15.95 -33.54 -4.04
CA PHE A 229 -16.80 -33.48 -5.23
C PHE A 229 -16.00 -33.19 -6.51
N ASP A 230 -16.47 -33.70 -7.64
CA ASP A 230 -16.08 -33.19 -8.96
C ASP A 230 -16.95 -32.00 -9.33
N LEU A 231 -16.34 -30.81 -9.31
CA LEU A 231 -16.89 -29.50 -9.65
C LEU A 231 -16.17 -28.93 -10.88
N SER A 232 -15.58 -29.77 -11.73
CA SER A 232 -14.93 -29.35 -12.97
C SER A 232 -15.88 -28.55 -13.88
N GLY A 233 -15.41 -27.39 -14.35
CA GLY A 233 -16.17 -26.49 -15.22
C GLY A 233 -17.47 -25.94 -14.61
N VAL A 234 -17.68 -26.04 -13.29
CA VAL A 234 -18.88 -25.52 -12.61
C VAL A 234 -18.83 -24.00 -12.55
N ASN A 235 -19.98 -23.34 -12.75
CA ASN A 235 -20.10 -21.89 -12.60
C ASN A 235 -20.65 -21.52 -11.23
N LEU A 236 -19.83 -20.86 -10.40
CA LEU A 236 -20.12 -20.38 -9.05
C LEU A 236 -20.03 -18.84 -8.96
N SER A 237 -20.01 -18.14 -10.10
CA SER A 237 -19.83 -16.68 -10.14
C SER A 237 -20.85 -15.92 -9.27
N GLY A 238 -20.38 -15.05 -8.37
CA GLY A 238 -21.21 -14.28 -7.45
C GLY A 238 -21.96 -15.10 -6.38
N ALA A 239 -21.64 -16.39 -6.20
CA ALA A 239 -22.25 -17.23 -5.17
C ALA A 239 -21.70 -16.94 -3.75
N ASN A 240 -22.46 -17.28 -2.71
CA ASN A 240 -21.97 -17.27 -1.33
C ASN A 240 -21.56 -18.69 -0.94
N LEU A 241 -20.26 -18.91 -0.71
CA LEU A 241 -19.68 -20.15 -0.19
C LEU A 241 -18.95 -19.92 1.14
N SER A 242 -19.30 -18.85 1.87
CA SER A 242 -18.66 -18.56 3.16
C SER A 242 -18.87 -19.72 4.14
N GLY A 243 -17.78 -20.11 4.81
CA GLY A 243 -17.73 -21.27 5.71
C GLY A 243 -17.89 -22.65 5.06
N ALA A 244 -17.97 -22.76 3.72
CA ALA A 244 -18.14 -24.05 3.06
C ALA A 244 -16.86 -24.92 3.10
N ASN A 245 -17.04 -26.24 2.98
CA ASN A 245 -15.98 -27.23 2.96
C ASN A 245 -15.85 -27.87 1.57
N LEU A 246 -14.82 -27.50 0.83
CA LEU A 246 -14.48 -27.99 -0.50
C LEU A 246 -13.12 -28.73 -0.49
N SER A 247 -12.69 -29.22 0.68
CA SER A 247 -11.42 -29.94 0.82
C SER A 247 -11.35 -31.17 -0.11
N GLY A 248 -10.23 -31.34 -0.80
CA GLY A 248 -10.01 -32.39 -1.79
C GLY A 248 -10.93 -32.36 -3.01
N ALA A 249 -11.75 -31.33 -3.21
CA ALA A 249 -12.63 -31.22 -4.37
C ALA A 249 -11.85 -30.86 -5.65
N ASN A 250 -12.41 -31.22 -6.81
CA ASN A 250 -11.87 -30.87 -8.12
C ASN A 250 -12.60 -29.65 -8.68
N LEU A 251 -11.98 -28.47 -8.67
CA LEU A 251 -12.50 -27.22 -9.26
C LEU A 251 -11.71 -26.79 -10.51
N SER A 252 -11.12 -27.75 -11.23
CA SER A 252 -10.40 -27.47 -12.47
C SER A 252 -11.28 -26.73 -13.48
N GLU A 253 -10.81 -25.59 -13.97
CA GLU A 253 -11.51 -24.75 -14.96
C GLU A 253 -12.90 -24.27 -14.49
N ALA A 254 -13.17 -24.26 -13.17
CA ALA A 254 -14.40 -23.70 -12.60
C ALA A 254 -14.36 -22.16 -12.56
N ASN A 255 -15.52 -21.52 -12.72
CA ASN A 255 -15.64 -20.06 -12.63
C ASN A 255 -16.15 -19.64 -11.24
N LEU A 256 -15.31 -19.00 -10.46
CA LEU A 256 -15.58 -18.41 -9.14
C LEU A 256 -15.34 -16.89 -9.18
N SER A 257 -15.64 -16.20 -10.28
CA SER A 257 -15.57 -14.73 -10.33
C SER A 257 -16.54 -14.06 -9.34
N GLU A 258 -16.10 -13.03 -8.62
CA GLU A 258 -16.92 -12.23 -7.67
C GLU A 258 -17.58 -13.03 -6.53
N VAL A 259 -17.07 -14.23 -6.24
CA VAL A 259 -17.58 -15.14 -5.20
C VAL A 259 -17.22 -14.65 -3.78
N ASP A 260 -18.04 -15.02 -2.79
CA ASP A 260 -17.65 -14.93 -1.37
C ASP A 260 -17.14 -16.27 -0.83
N LEU A 261 -15.86 -16.31 -0.45
CA LEU A 261 -15.15 -17.47 0.08
C LEU A 261 -14.67 -17.22 1.53
N TYR A 262 -15.28 -16.27 2.25
CA TYR A 262 -14.91 -15.97 3.63
C TYR A 262 -14.89 -17.24 4.51
N GLN A 263 -13.72 -17.57 5.05
CA GLN A 263 -13.48 -18.79 5.85
C GLN A 263 -13.77 -20.14 5.13
N ILE A 264 -13.71 -20.21 3.80
CA ILE A 264 -13.86 -21.50 3.08
C ILE A 264 -12.66 -22.44 3.34
N ASN A 265 -12.91 -23.75 3.35
CA ASN A 265 -11.85 -24.76 3.35
C ASN A 265 -11.66 -25.37 1.96
N LEU A 266 -10.54 -25.05 1.30
CA LEU A 266 -10.10 -25.57 -0.01
C LEU A 266 -8.82 -26.42 0.10
N SER A 267 -8.46 -26.90 1.30
CA SER A 267 -7.25 -27.71 1.51
C SER A 267 -7.23 -28.97 0.62
N GLY A 268 -6.09 -29.19 -0.05
CA GLY A 268 -5.89 -30.29 -0.99
C GLY A 268 -6.76 -30.27 -2.26
N ALA A 269 -7.49 -29.19 -2.54
CA ALA A 269 -8.35 -29.09 -3.72
C ALA A 269 -7.53 -28.90 -5.02
N ASN A 270 -8.06 -29.37 -6.15
CA ASN A 270 -7.47 -29.06 -7.46
C ASN A 270 -8.10 -27.76 -8.00
N LEU A 271 -7.33 -26.68 -8.02
CA LEU A 271 -7.76 -25.34 -8.42
C LEU A 271 -7.08 -24.90 -9.74
N SER A 272 -6.56 -25.86 -10.51
CA SER A 272 -5.88 -25.59 -11.78
C SER A 272 -6.79 -24.84 -12.75
N ARG A 273 -6.32 -23.69 -13.25
CA ARG A 273 -7.09 -22.79 -14.14
C ARG A 273 -8.43 -22.31 -13.58
N ILE A 274 -8.61 -22.27 -12.26
CA ILE A 274 -9.80 -21.66 -11.65
C ILE A 274 -9.82 -20.15 -11.92
N ASP A 275 -11.00 -19.58 -12.15
CA ASP A 275 -11.16 -18.12 -12.15
C ASP A 275 -11.64 -17.65 -10.77
N LEU A 276 -10.84 -16.84 -10.09
CA LEU A 276 -11.11 -16.22 -8.79
C LEU A 276 -11.10 -14.69 -8.91
N THR A 277 -11.35 -14.15 -10.10
CA THR A 277 -11.37 -12.70 -10.36
C THR A 277 -12.30 -11.96 -9.40
N GLY A 278 -11.78 -11.01 -8.63
CA GLY A 278 -12.55 -10.22 -7.66
C GLY A 278 -13.08 -11.01 -6.45
N ALA A 279 -12.63 -12.25 -6.22
CA ALA A 279 -13.11 -13.07 -5.10
C ALA A 279 -12.70 -12.53 -3.72
N ASN A 280 -13.59 -12.69 -2.73
CA ASN A 280 -13.25 -12.46 -1.31
C ASN A 280 -12.66 -13.73 -0.68
N LEU A 281 -11.35 -13.79 -0.52
CA LEU A 281 -10.61 -14.94 0.01
C LEU A 281 -10.24 -14.83 1.50
N SER A 282 -10.79 -13.82 2.19
CA SER A 282 -10.42 -13.48 3.57
C SER A 282 -10.62 -14.67 4.54
N GLY A 283 -9.50 -15.19 5.06
CA GLY A 283 -9.48 -16.33 5.99
C GLY A 283 -9.72 -17.71 5.35
N ALA A 284 -9.69 -17.84 4.02
CA ALA A 284 -9.79 -19.12 3.34
C ALA A 284 -8.54 -20.01 3.56
N ASN A 285 -8.72 -21.32 3.66
CA ASN A 285 -7.63 -22.29 3.78
C ASN A 285 -7.34 -22.99 2.44
N PHE A 286 -6.19 -22.70 1.83
CA PHE A 286 -5.77 -23.29 0.56
C PHE A 286 -4.70 -24.39 0.70
N SER A 287 -4.31 -24.77 1.92
CA SER A 287 -3.14 -25.64 2.18
C SER A 287 -3.10 -26.92 1.32
N GLY A 288 -2.03 -27.06 0.53
CA GLY A 288 -1.81 -28.20 -0.37
C GLY A 288 -2.68 -28.23 -1.64
N ALA A 289 -3.40 -27.16 -1.96
CA ALA A 289 -4.18 -27.04 -3.19
C ALA A 289 -3.28 -26.80 -4.42
N ASN A 290 -3.72 -27.26 -5.61
CA ASN A 290 -3.02 -27.02 -6.86
C ASN A 290 -3.48 -25.71 -7.51
N LEU A 291 -2.64 -24.67 -7.51
CA LEU A 291 -2.94 -23.35 -8.08
C LEU A 291 -2.51 -23.15 -9.56
N SER A 292 -1.94 -24.16 -10.22
CA SER A 292 -1.34 -24.00 -11.56
C SER A 292 -2.29 -23.31 -12.58
N GLY A 293 -1.88 -22.13 -13.05
CA GLY A 293 -2.65 -21.31 -14.00
C GLY A 293 -3.92 -20.64 -13.46
N ALA A 294 -4.13 -20.57 -12.14
CA ALA A 294 -5.27 -19.89 -11.53
C ALA A 294 -5.28 -18.37 -11.78
N ASN A 295 -6.45 -17.75 -11.82
CA ASN A 295 -6.62 -16.32 -12.04
C ASN A 295 -7.18 -15.62 -10.80
N PHE A 296 -6.35 -14.88 -10.07
CA PHE A 296 -6.73 -14.08 -8.90
C PHE A 296 -6.84 -12.58 -9.22
N SER A 297 -7.09 -12.20 -10.48
CA SER A 297 -7.08 -10.79 -10.86
C SER A 297 -8.05 -9.96 -10.02
N ASN A 298 -7.60 -8.83 -9.47
CA ASN A 298 -8.39 -7.96 -8.58
C ASN A 298 -8.94 -8.64 -7.31
N ALA A 299 -8.49 -9.85 -6.94
CA ALA A 299 -8.94 -10.54 -5.73
C ALA A 299 -8.33 -9.92 -4.45
N ASN A 300 -9.03 -10.10 -3.32
CA ASN A 300 -8.51 -9.66 -2.03
C ASN A 300 -7.68 -10.77 -1.36
N LEU A 301 -6.35 -10.62 -1.39
CA LEU A 301 -5.36 -11.54 -0.80
C LEU A 301 -4.66 -10.92 0.43
N ASN A 302 -5.28 -9.91 1.06
CA ASN A 302 -4.74 -9.25 2.25
C ASN A 302 -4.54 -10.25 3.39
N ASN A 303 -3.33 -10.27 3.97
CA ASN A 303 -2.92 -11.24 5.00
C ASN A 303 -3.12 -12.73 4.62
N PHE A 304 -3.15 -13.05 3.32
CA PHE A 304 -3.43 -14.39 2.82
C PHE A 304 -2.16 -15.27 2.78
N ASP A 305 -2.31 -16.59 2.98
CA ASP A 305 -1.18 -17.53 3.03
C ASP A 305 -1.02 -18.31 1.71
N LEU A 306 0.09 -18.04 1.03
CA LEU A 306 0.58 -18.64 -0.20
C LEU A 306 2.00 -19.21 -0.02
N SER A 307 2.42 -19.49 1.22
CA SER A 307 3.78 -19.99 1.49
C SER A 307 4.04 -21.37 0.87
N GLY A 308 5.20 -21.51 0.22
CA GLY A 308 5.62 -22.72 -0.46
C GLY A 308 4.82 -23.12 -1.72
N PHE A 309 3.92 -22.27 -2.22
CA PHE A 309 3.16 -22.58 -3.45
C PHE A 309 3.99 -22.37 -4.72
N ASP A 310 3.82 -23.26 -5.68
CA ASP A 310 4.18 -22.97 -7.07
C ASP A 310 3.11 -22.06 -7.68
N LEU A 311 3.42 -20.77 -7.81
CA LEU A 311 2.55 -19.78 -8.44
C LEU A 311 2.85 -19.62 -9.94
N SER A 312 3.62 -20.52 -10.56
CA SER A 312 3.95 -20.39 -11.99
C SER A 312 2.70 -20.34 -12.88
N GLY A 313 2.60 -19.26 -13.66
CA GLY A 313 1.45 -18.98 -14.52
C GLY A 313 0.17 -18.51 -13.81
N VAL A 314 0.20 -18.28 -12.49
CA VAL A 314 -0.92 -17.66 -11.74
C VAL A 314 -1.01 -16.18 -12.10
N ASN A 315 -2.21 -15.69 -12.40
CA ASN A 315 -2.43 -14.25 -12.62
C ASN A 315 -2.78 -13.53 -11.32
N LEU A 316 -1.94 -12.59 -10.89
CA LEU A 316 -2.14 -11.73 -9.72
C LEU A 316 -2.53 -10.29 -10.08
N SER A 317 -2.80 -9.97 -11.37
CA SER A 317 -2.97 -8.59 -11.84
C SER A 317 -4.02 -7.80 -11.04
N GLY A 318 -3.59 -6.74 -10.33
CA GLY A 318 -4.46 -5.89 -9.51
C GLY A 318 -4.93 -6.51 -8.19
N ALA A 319 -4.45 -7.69 -7.80
CA ALA A 319 -4.78 -8.30 -6.52
C ALA A 319 -4.15 -7.54 -5.34
N ASN A 320 -4.86 -7.46 -4.21
CA ASN A 320 -4.35 -6.85 -2.99
C ASN A 320 -3.50 -7.85 -2.20
N LEU A 321 -2.17 -7.70 -2.23
CA LEU A 321 -1.20 -8.61 -1.60
C LEU A 321 -0.60 -8.07 -0.28
N SER A 322 -1.13 -6.96 0.25
CA SER A 322 -0.65 -6.37 1.51
C SER A 322 -0.74 -7.36 2.69
N GLY A 323 0.35 -7.52 3.43
CA GLY A 323 0.48 -8.46 4.55
C GLY A 323 0.50 -9.95 4.17
N ALA A 324 0.45 -10.31 2.88
CA ALA A 324 0.37 -11.70 2.45
C ALA A 324 1.67 -12.48 2.75
N ASN A 325 1.54 -13.79 2.98
CA ASN A 325 2.67 -14.68 3.22
C ASN A 325 2.98 -15.51 1.97
N LEU A 326 4.02 -15.12 1.23
CA LEU A 326 4.52 -15.78 0.03
C LEU A 326 5.93 -16.39 0.27
N SER A 327 6.29 -16.64 1.54
CA SER A 327 7.60 -17.22 1.89
C SER A 327 7.81 -18.58 1.23
N GLY A 328 8.97 -18.78 0.60
CA GLY A 328 9.29 -19.98 -0.18
C GLY A 328 8.42 -20.21 -1.44
N ALA A 329 7.61 -19.25 -1.87
CA ALA A 329 6.80 -19.38 -3.09
C ALA A 329 7.63 -19.18 -4.37
N ASN A 330 7.18 -19.77 -5.48
CA ASN A 330 7.77 -19.58 -6.81
C ASN A 330 7.13 -18.38 -7.53
N LEU A 331 7.87 -17.28 -7.70
CA LEU A 331 7.45 -16.05 -8.36
C LEU A 331 8.30 -15.73 -9.61
N ASN A 332 9.00 -16.72 -10.17
CA ASN A 332 9.82 -16.56 -11.37
C ASN A 332 9.09 -15.79 -12.50
N ASN A 333 9.72 -14.71 -12.99
CA ASN A 333 9.25 -13.86 -14.09
C ASN A 333 7.88 -13.17 -13.87
N PHE A 334 7.44 -12.99 -12.61
CA PHE A 334 6.25 -12.21 -12.31
C PHE A 334 6.45 -10.70 -12.56
N ASP A 335 5.40 -10.02 -13.01
CA ASP A 335 5.32 -8.56 -12.99
C ASP A 335 4.48 -8.10 -11.80
N LEU A 336 5.15 -7.58 -10.78
CA LEU A 336 4.59 -7.00 -9.56
C LEU A 336 4.86 -5.48 -9.51
N SER A 337 5.10 -4.84 -10.65
CA SER A 337 5.36 -3.39 -10.71
C SER A 337 4.17 -2.56 -10.24
N GLY A 338 4.45 -1.56 -9.40
CA GLY A 338 3.43 -0.68 -8.83
C GLY A 338 2.47 -1.33 -7.82
N PHE A 339 2.66 -2.60 -7.44
CA PHE A 339 1.77 -3.27 -6.48
C PHE A 339 1.90 -2.72 -5.06
N ASP A 340 0.80 -2.81 -4.30
CA ASP A 340 0.82 -2.62 -2.84
C ASP A 340 1.21 -3.94 -2.15
N LEU A 341 2.47 -4.02 -1.73
CA LEU A 341 3.12 -5.18 -1.13
C LEU A 341 3.54 -4.90 0.33
N ARG A 342 2.91 -3.91 0.98
CA ARG A 342 3.26 -3.49 2.35
C ARG A 342 3.14 -4.65 3.32
N GLY A 343 4.18 -4.88 4.13
CA GLY A 343 4.20 -5.99 5.09
C GLY A 343 4.19 -7.39 4.47
N ILE A 344 4.41 -7.56 3.16
CA ILE A 344 4.44 -8.88 2.54
C ILE A 344 5.63 -9.70 3.08
N ASN A 345 5.44 -11.00 3.31
CA ASN A 345 6.54 -11.91 3.60
C ASN A 345 6.94 -12.67 2.34
N LEU A 346 8.13 -12.38 1.82
CA LEU A 346 8.76 -13.02 0.67
C LEU A 346 10.02 -13.80 1.07
N SER A 347 10.29 -14.00 2.36
CA SER A 347 11.51 -14.70 2.84
C SER A 347 11.70 -16.07 2.17
N GLY A 348 12.91 -16.28 1.62
CA GLY A 348 13.27 -17.48 0.86
C GLY A 348 12.44 -17.76 -0.42
N ALA A 349 11.63 -16.83 -0.92
CA ALA A 349 10.89 -16.99 -2.18
C ALA A 349 11.82 -16.93 -3.40
N ASP A 350 11.46 -17.62 -4.48
CA ASP A 350 12.19 -17.57 -5.74
C ASP A 350 11.67 -16.41 -6.60
N LEU A 351 12.45 -15.33 -6.66
CA LEU A 351 12.15 -14.11 -7.39
C LEU A 351 12.86 -14.02 -8.75
N GLY A 352 13.35 -15.12 -9.33
CA GLY A 352 14.10 -15.13 -10.59
C GLY A 352 13.45 -14.35 -11.74
N GLY A 353 14.00 -13.18 -12.08
CA GLY A 353 13.46 -12.31 -13.13
C GLY A 353 12.17 -11.54 -12.78
N THR A 354 11.79 -11.49 -11.51
CA THR A 354 10.60 -10.74 -11.05
C THR A 354 10.80 -9.23 -11.19
N ASN A 355 9.77 -8.52 -11.63
CA ASN A 355 9.75 -7.06 -11.70
C ASN A 355 9.01 -6.46 -10.50
N LEU A 356 9.68 -5.63 -9.70
CA LEU A 356 9.15 -4.94 -8.51
C LEU A 356 9.27 -3.40 -8.64
N SER A 357 9.48 -2.87 -9.85
CA SER A 357 9.63 -1.42 -10.08
C SER A 357 8.40 -0.63 -9.60
N GLY A 358 8.61 0.38 -8.78
CA GLY A 358 7.54 1.21 -8.22
C GLY A 358 6.65 0.49 -7.18
N ALA A 359 6.94 -0.77 -6.83
CA ALA A 359 6.15 -1.50 -5.84
C ALA A 359 6.34 -0.91 -4.42
N ASN A 360 5.30 -1.01 -3.60
CA ASN A 360 5.34 -0.54 -2.22
C ASN A 360 5.64 -1.70 -1.27
N LEU A 361 6.93 -1.91 -0.97
CA LEU A 361 7.47 -2.98 -0.14
C LEU A 361 7.83 -2.51 1.29
N SER A 362 7.24 -1.41 1.78
CA SER A 362 7.55 -0.93 3.12
C SER A 362 7.13 -1.95 4.19
N GLU A 363 8.00 -2.16 5.18
CA GLU A 363 7.82 -3.13 6.26
C GLU A 363 7.70 -4.60 5.78
N ALA A 364 8.05 -4.89 4.51
CA ALA A 364 8.11 -6.24 3.96
C ALA A 364 9.34 -7.04 4.43
N ASN A 365 9.26 -8.36 4.36
CA ASN A 365 10.36 -9.28 4.69
C ASN A 365 10.88 -9.99 3.43
N LEU A 366 12.09 -9.66 3.01
CA LEU A 366 12.84 -10.29 1.91
C LEU A 366 14.16 -10.93 2.43
N SER A 367 14.20 -11.34 3.69
CA SER A 367 15.36 -12.05 4.27
C SER A 367 15.66 -13.36 3.54
N GLU A 368 16.96 -13.66 3.41
CA GLU A 368 17.52 -14.83 2.70
C GLU A 368 17.11 -14.97 1.20
N VAL A 369 16.53 -13.93 0.58
CA VAL A 369 16.13 -13.93 -0.84
C VAL A 369 17.32 -13.62 -1.77
N ASP A 370 17.43 -14.35 -2.89
CA ASP A 370 18.32 -13.95 -3.98
C ASP A 370 17.67 -12.86 -4.84
N LEU A 371 18.25 -11.66 -4.79
CA LEU A 371 17.78 -10.46 -5.48
C LEU A 371 18.73 -10.08 -6.64
N TYR A 372 19.53 -11.05 -7.13
CA TYR A 372 20.47 -10.85 -8.22
C TYR A 372 19.79 -10.25 -9.46
N GLN A 373 20.27 -9.07 -9.88
CA GLN A 373 19.74 -8.32 -11.03
C GLN A 373 18.23 -7.99 -10.97
N ILE A 374 17.57 -8.08 -9.80
CA ILE A 374 16.14 -7.78 -9.67
C ILE A 374 15.84 -6.29 -9.94
N ASN A 375 14.65 -5.98 -10.46
CA ASN A 375 14.25 -4.61 -10.73
C ASN A 375 13.39 -4.02 -9.61
N LEU A 376 13.96 -3.10 -8.82
CA LEU A 376 13.34 -2.37 -7.70
C LEU A 376 13.29 -0.85 -7.96
N SER A 377 13.42 -0.41 -9.22
CA SER A 377 13.50 1.01 -9.55
C SER A 377 12.26 1.79 -9.10
N GLY A 378 12.45 2.85 -8.31
CA GLY A 378 11.36 3.65 -7.74
C GLY A 378 10.52 2.93 -6.69
N ALA A 379 10.90 1.72 -6.26
CA ALA A 379 10.18 0.99 -5.23
C ALA A 379 10.30 1.67 -3.86
N ASN A 380 9.25 1.58 -3.04
CA ASN A 380 9.31 2.02 -1.65
C ASN A 380 9.79 0.86 -0.78
N LEU A 381 11.01 0.93 -0.28
CA LEU A 381 11.66 -0.13 0.50
C LEU A 381 11.75 0.24 1.99
N SER A 382 11.06 1.29 2.46
CA SER A 382 11.28 1.81 3.82
C SER A 382 10.97 0.77 4.91
N ARG A 383 11.91 0.53 5.82
CA ARG A 383 11.85 -0.53 6.86
C ARG A 383 11.73 -1.97 6.34
N ILE A 384 12.14 -2.24 5.11
CA ILE A 384 12.23 -3.62 4.59
C ILE A 384 13.27 -4.41 5.39
N ASP A 385 12.99 -5.70 5.67
CA ASP A 385 14.01 -6.64 6.12
C ASP A 385 14.67 -7.28 4.88
N LEU A 386 15.99 -7.10 4.77
CA LEU A 386 16.84 -7.66 3.72
C LEU A 386 17.99 -8.51 4.31
N THR A 387 17.82 -9.01 5.54
CA THR A 387 18.85 -9.78 6.25
C THR A 387 19.29 -10.99 5.42
N GLY A 388 20.57 -11.01 5.01
CA GLY A 388 21.14 -12.08 4.19
C GLY A 388 20.75 -12.06 2.70
N ALA A 389 20.02 -11.05 2.22
CA ALA A 389 19.61 -10.97 0.82
C ALA A 389 20.77 -10.57 -0.13
N ASN A 390 20.75 -11.09 -1.36
CA ASN A 390 21.80 -10.83 -2.35
C ASN A 390 21.37 -9.78 -3.38
N LEU A 391 21.76 -8.52 -3.21
CA LEU A 391 21.40 -7.41 -4.12
C LEU A 391 22.46 -7.12 -5.20
N THR A 392 23.32 -8.10 -5.51
CA THR A 392 24.35 -7.97 -6.57
C THR A 392 23.71 -7.65 -7.92
N GLY A 393 24.11 -6.53 -8.54
CA GLY A 393 23.60 -6.10 -9.84
C GLY A 393 22.14 -5.63 -9.85
N ALA A 394 21.45 -5.56 -8.71
CA ALA A 394 20.04 -5.16 -8.64
C ALA A 394 19.84 -3.69 -9.05
N ASN A 395 18.66 -3.36 -9.58
CA ASN A 395 18.30 -2.01 -10.00
C ASN A 395 17.42 -1.31 -8.95
N LEU A 396 18.03 -0.49 -8.09
CA LEU A 396 17.36 0.29 -7.05
C LEU A 396 17.29 1.80 -7.39
N SER A 397 17.41 2.18 -8.66
CA SER A 397 17.40 3.60 -9.06
C SER A 397 16.13 4.31 -8.59
N GLU A 398 16.26 5.48 -7.98
CA GLU A 398 15.14 6.26 -7.40
C GLU A 398 14.35 5.54 -6.29
N ALA A 399 14.82 4.40 -5.76
CA ALA A 399 14.14 3.68 -4.67
C ALA A 399 14.24 4.41 -3.32
N ASN A 400 13.19 4.33 -2.50
CA ASN A 400 13.19 4.88 -1.15
C ASN A 400 13.78 3.88 -0.15
N LEU A 401 14.97 4.16 0.36
CA LEU A 401 15.71 3.34 1.32
C LEU A 401 15.65 3.88 2.77
N ASN A 402 14.72 4.79 3.10
CA ASN A 402 14.57 5.34 4.45
C ASN A 402 14.36 4.25 5.52
N GLU A 403 15.10 4.33 6.64
CA GLU A 403 15.02 3.37 7.76
C GLU A 403 15.30 1.89 7.38
N VAL A 404 16.04 1.65 6.29
CA VAL A 404 16.52 0.31 5.90
C VAL A 404 17.88 0.02 6.53
N ASP A 405 18.03 -1.13 7.20
CA ASP A 405 19.35 -1.63 7.57
C ASP A 405 20.00 -2.30 6.34
N LEU A 406 21.11 -1.73 5.89
CA LEU A 406 21.90 -2.24 4.77
C LEU A 406 23.15 -2.98 5.23
N TYR A 407 23.35 -3.16 6.54
CA TYR A 407 24.58 -3.72 7.10
C TYR A 407 24.90 -5.11 6.55
N GLN A 408 26.14 -5.28 6.04
CA GLN A 408 26.65 -6.49 5.37
C GLN A 408 25.94 -6.90 4.06
N ILE A 409 24.99 -6.10 3.54
CA ILE A 409 24.37 -6.37 2.24
C ILE A 409 25.36 -6.12 1.10
N ASN A 410 25.44 -7.07 0.17
CA ASN A 410 26.25 -6.93 -1.04
C ASN A 410 25.50 -6.12 -2.11
N LEU A 411 26.02 -4.93 -2.42
CA LEU A 411 25.49 -4.01 -3.44
C LEU A 411 26.44 -3.87 -4.65
N SER A 412 27.41 -4.78 -4.81
CA SER A 412 28.35 -4.75 -5.93
C SER A 412 27.62 -4.79 -7.28
N GLY A 413 27.92 -3.84 -8.16
CA GLY A 413 27.31 -3.68 -9.48
C GLY A 413 25.86 -3.20 -9.47
N ALA A 414 25.26 -2.90 -8.31
CA ALA A 414 23.88 -2.42 -8.23
C ALA A 414 23.72 -1.02 -8.85
N ASN A 415 22.53 -0.72 -9.36
CA ASN A 415 22.19 0.63 -9.79
C ASN A 415 21.44 1.37 -8.67
N LEU A 416 22.13 2.32 -8.04
CA LEU A 416 21.64 3.21 -6.99
C LEU A 416 21.56 4.66 -7.50
N SER A 417 21.33 4.87 -8.80
CA SER A 417 21.23 6.21 -9.35
C SER A 417 20.06 6.99 -8.74
N LYS A 418 20.32 8.26 -8.39
CA LYS A 418 19.38 9.19 -7.73
C LYS A 418 18.78 8.72 -6.39
N VAL A 419 19.31 7.69 -5.72
CA VAL A 419 18.81 7.32 -4.38
C VAL A 419 19.13 8.39 -3.34
N ASN A 420 18.34 8.42 -2.26
CA ASN A 420 18.60 9.28 -1.12
C ASN A 420 19.33 8.51 -0.01
N PHE A 421 20.61 8.82 0.20
CA PHE A 421 21.43 8.30 1.29
C PHE A 421 21.82 9.38 2.31
N GLN A 422 21.11 10.51 2.41
CA GLN A 422 21.50 11.58 3.33
C GLN A 422 21.71 11.05 4.77
N GLY A 423 22.91 11.24 5.32
CA GLY A 423 23.30 10.82 6.67
C GLY A 423 23.57 9.32 6.87
N PHE A 424 23.52 8.48 5.83
CA PHE A 424 23.75 7.03 5.94
C PHE A 424 25.17 6.68 6.41
N ASP A 425 25.29 5.55 7.11
CA ASP A 425 26.57 4.94 7.48
C ASP A 425 26.87 3.76 6.54
N LEU A 426 27.63 4.03 5.48
CA LEU A 426 28.11 3.07 4.49
C LEU A 426 29.51 2.53 4.88
N GLY A 427 29.91 2.66 6.15
CA GLY A 427 31.25 2.32 6.63
C GLY A 427 31.64 0.86 6.38
N GLY A 428 32.68 0.64 5.58
CA GLY A 428 33.21 -0.69 5.26
C GLY A 428 32.40 -1.50 4.24
N PHE A 429 31.43 -0.89 3.55
CA PHE A 429 30.63 -1.55 2.51
C PHE A 429 31.45 -1.89 1.26
N ASP A 430 31.02 -2.93 0.55
CA ASP A 430 31.48 -3.25 -0.81
C ASP A 430 30.54 -2.61 -1.84
N LEU A 431 30.99 -1.53 -2.47
CA LEU A 431 30.25 -0.74 -3.46
C LEU A 431 30.98 -0.76 -4.82
N LYS A 432 31.68 -1.85 -5.13
CA LYS A 432 32.38 -2.03 -6.41
C LYS A 432 31.43 -1.94 -7.59
N ASN A 433 31.84 -1.22 -8.64
CA ASN A 433 31.09 -1.05 -9.88
C ASN A 433 29.64 -0.53 -9.69
N VAL A 434 29.32 0.05 -8.54
CA VAL A 434 27.96 0.54 -8.23
C VAL A 434 27.68 1.83 -8.99
N ASN A 435 26.47 2.02 -9.49
CA ASN A 435 26.07 3.29 -10.12
C ASN A 435 25.37 4.19 -9.10
N LEU A 436 25.98 5.31 -8.73
CA LEU A 436 25.45 6.35 -7.85
C LEU A 436 25.20 7.68 -8.59
N THR A 437 25.03 7.64 -9.92
CA THR A 437 24.78 8.83 -10.75
C THR A 437 23.61 9.65 -10.19
N GLY A 438 23.84 10.93 -9.88
CA GLY A 438 22.84 11.83 -9.31
C GLY A 438 22.36 11.48 -7.89
N ALA A 439 23.02 10.58 -7.16
CA ALA A 439 22.62 10.20 -5.80
C ALA A 439 22.86 11.33 -4.77
N ASN A 440 22.00 11.39 -3.74
CA ASN A 440 22.19 12.28 -2.61
C ASN A 440 23.05 11.60 -1.53
N LEU A 441 24.35 11.89 -1.52
CA LEU A 441 25.35 11.34 -0.59
C LEU A 441 25.75 12.36 0.51
N ARG A 442 24.89 13.36 0.75
CA ARG A 442 25.09 14.37 1.81
C ARG A 442 25.27 13.73 3.18
N GLU A 443 26.18 14.27 3.99
CA GLU A 443 26.38 13.89 5.40
C GLU A 443 26.77 12.40 5.62
N VAL A 444 26.87 11.60 4.54
CA VAL A 444 27.18 10.16 4.55
C VAL A 444 28.53 9.90 5.21
N LYS A 445 28.63 8.78 5.93
CA LYS A 445 29.92 8.21 6.34
C LYS A 445 30.24 7.03 5.44
N ALA A 446 31.38 7.09 4.77
CA ALA A 446 31.89 6.03 3.91
C ALA A 446 33.36 5.71 4.26
N LEU A 447 33.63 5.56 5.55
CA LEU A 447 34.93 5.17 6.10
C LEU A 447 35.26 3.74 5.70
N LYS A 448 36.46 3.47 5.15
CA LYS A 448 36.89 2.13 4.67
C LYS A 448 36.04 1.54 3.53
N THR A 449 35.09 2.29 2.98
CA THR A 449 34.17 1.82 1.92
C THR A 449 34.91 1.64 0.60
N ASP A 450 34.50 0.63 -0.17
CA ASP A 450 35.15 0.23 -1.41
C ASP A 450 34.32 0.66 -2.63
N PHE A 451 34.63 1.84 -3.20
CA PHE A 451 33.97 2.36 -4.40
C PHE A 451 34.73 2.00 -5.69
N THR A 452 35.56 0.95 -5.71
CA THR A 452 36.38 0.64 -6.89
C THR A 452 35.51 0.42 -8.14
N GLY A 453 35.71 1.22 -9.19
CA GLY A 453 34.90 1.21 -10.41
C GLY A 453 33.49 1.81 -10.30
N ALA A 454 33.13 2.46 -9.19
CA ALA A 454 31.81 3.06 -9.02
C ALA A 454 31.61 4.31 -9.91
N ILE A 455 30.37 4.55 -10.34
CA ILE A 455 29.97 5.73 -11.12
C ILE A 455 29.34 6.76 -10.16
N LEU A 456 29.89 7.97 -10.11
CA LEU A 456 29.52 9.04 -9.16
C LEU A 456 29.12 10.37 -9.85
N THR A 457 28.93 10.35 -11.17
CA THR A 457 28.58 11.54 -11.98
C THR A 457 27.34 12.27 -11.47
N ASP A 458 27.46 13.59 -11.31
CA ASP A 458 26.46 14.55 -10.80
C ASP A 458 25.86 14.20 -9.42
N ALA A 459 26.46 13.29 -8.64
CA ALA A 459 26.07 13.03 -7.25
C ALA A 459 26.45 14.20 -6.31
N CYS A 460 25.80 14.29 -5.15
CA CYS A 460 26.07 15.35 -4.15
C CYS A 460 26.79 14.80 -2.91
N ILE A 461 28.03 15.25 -2.67
CA ILE A 461 28.90 14.79 -1.56
C ILE A 461 29.18 15.89 -0.52
N GLN A 462 28.19 16.75 -0.25
CA GLN A 462 28.31 17.74 0.83
C GLN A 462 28.53 17.03 2.17
N ASP A 463 29.49 17.50 2.98
CA ASP A 463 29.76 16.98 4.33
C ASP A 463 30.03 15.45 4.38
N TRP A 464 30.65 14.90 3.34
CA TRP A 464 30.96 13.47 3.19
C TRP A 464 32.14 13.03 4.09
N HIS A 465 31.93 12.02 4.95
CA HIS A 465 32.88 11.55 5.95
C HIS A 465 33.61 10.27 5.50
N ILE A 466 34.86 10.43 5.05
CA ILE A 466 35.71 9.39 4.45
C ILE A 466 37.12 9.42 5.04
N ASN A 467 37.93 8.37 4.84
CA ASN A 467 39.30 8.30 5.34
C ASN A 467 40.29 7.70 4.32
N ALA A 468 41.56 7.58 4.69
CA ALA A 468 42.61 7.02 3.82
C ALA A 468 42.49 5.50 3.55
N GLU A 469 41.46 4.85 4.10
CA GLU A 469 41.11 3.46 3.79
C GLU A 469 39.91 3.36 2.83
N THR A 470 39.21 4.47 2.56
CA THR A 470 38.15 4.55 1.54
C THR A 470 38.81 4.47 0.16
N LYS A 471 38.40 3.47 -0.65
CA LYS A 471 38.97 3.25 -2.00
C LYS A 471 38.16 3.98 -3.04
N LEU A 472 38.86 4.70 -3.92
CA LEU A 472 38.29 5.45 -5.05
C LEU A 472 38.94 5.04 -6.39
N ASP A 473 39.53 3.84 -6.43
CA ASP A 473 40.26 3.33 -7.60
C ASP A 473 39.33 3.18 -8.82
N ASN A 474 39.70 3.78 -9.95
CA ASN A 474 38.90 3.78 -11.19
C ASN A 474 37.45 4.28 -11.03
N VAL A 475 37.17 5.17 -10.08
CA VAL A 475 35.84 5.82 -10.00
C VAL A 475 35.58 6.66 -11.26
N GLU A 476 34.45 6.41 -11.90
CA GLU A 476 33.95 7.18 -13.03
C GLU A 476 33.10 8.34 -12.50
N CYS A 477 33.48 9.57 -12.79
CA CYS A 477 32.79 10.75 -12.30
C CYS A 477 33.09 11.94 -13.22
N GLU A 478 32.22 12.19 -14.19
CA GLU A 478 32.39 13.32 -15.12
C GLU A 478 32.22 14.68 -14.41
N ALA A 479 31.39 14.72 -13.38
CA ALA A 479 31.24 15.87 -12.49
C ALA A 479 30.65 15.47 -11.14
N ILE A 480 30.77 16.34 -10.13
CA ILE A 480 30.25 16.13 -8.78
C ILE A 480 29.73 17.44 -8.18
N HIS A 481 28.73 17.37 -7.31
CA HIS A 481 28.20 18.52 -6.57
C HIS A 481 28.71 18.51 -5.13
N LEU A 482 29.13 19.69 -4.65
CA LEU A 482 29.68 19.85 -3.29
C LEU A 482 28.69 20.45 -2.30
N LYS A 483 27.49 20.83 -2.74
CA LYS A 483 26.44 21.45 -1.93
C LYS A 483 25.03 21.04 -2.36
N TYR A 484 24.10 21.18 -1.45
CA TYR A 484 22.66 21.19 -1.70
C TYR A 484 22.09 22.55 -1.30
N ASP A 485 21.20 23.10 -2.11
CA ASP A 485 20.45 24.31 -1.79
C ASP A 485 19.02 23.97 -1.36
N SER A 486 18.65 24.39 -0.15
CA SER A 486 17.31 24.20 0.42
C SER A 486 16.24 25.10 -0.18
N GLU A 487 16.61 26.20 -0.86
CA GLU A 487 15.63 27.11 -1.49
C GLU A 487 15.23 26.62 -2.89
N SER A 488 16.17 26.17 -3.72
CA SER A 488 15.88 25.55 -5.02
C SER A 488 15.57 24.04 -4.96
N GLY A 489 15.89 23.37 -3.85
CA GLY A 489 15.68 21.93 -3.68
C GLY A 489 16.62 21.06 -4.53
N GLY A 490 17.79 21.60 -4.89
CA GLY A 490 18.69 21.00 -5.89
C GLY A 490 20.16 21.00 -5.49
N PHE A 491 20.95 20.23 -6.25
CA PHE A 491 22.40 20.14 -6.05
C PHE A 491 23.11 21.36 -6.66
N THR A 492 24.04 21.96 -5.91
CA THR A 492 24.76 23.17 -6.29
C THR A 492 26.28 22.99 -6.11
N ASP A 493 27.05 24.03 -6.47
CA ASP A 493 28.52 24.04 -6.40
C ASP A 493 29.20 22.91 -7.21
N ARG A 494 28.71 22.64 -8.43
CA ARG A 494 29.24 21.61 -9.36
C ARG A 494 30.75 21.78 -9.60
N ARG A 495 31.44 20.64 -9.76
CA ARG A 495 32.83 20.52 -10.19
C ARG A 495 32.87 19.55 -11.38
N PRO A 496 33.30 19.97 -12.58
CA PRO A 496 33.77 21.32 -12.91
C PRO A 496 32.63 22.34 -12.92
N SER A 497 32.93 23.58 -12.53
CA SER A 497 31.94 24.68 -12.43
C SER A 497 31.51 25.26 -13.78
N ASN A 498 31.98 24.68 -14.89
CA ASN A 498 31.51 24.94 -16.24
C ASN A 498 30.87 23.64 -16.73
N GLU A 499 29.61 23.68 -17.10
CA GLU A 499 28.82 22.52 -17.57
C GLU A 499 29.44 21.85 -18.79
N ASN A 500 30.11 22.63 -19.66
CA ASN A 500 30.83 22.15 -20.85
C ASN A 500 32.23 21.62 -20.53
N LYS A 501 32.48 21.23 -19.27
CA LYS A 501 33.70 20.57 -18.82
C LYS A 501 33.36 19.39 -17.91
N PHE A 502 34.20 18.37 -18.03
CA PHE A 502 34.18 17.15 -17.25
C PHE A 502 35.51 17.01 -16.48
N LEU A 503 35.52 16.19 -15.44
CA LEU A 503 36.72 15.70 -14.76
C LEU A 503 37.32 14.58 -15.63
N GLU A 504 38.65 14.53 -15.75
CA GLU A 504 39.33 13.41 -16.42
C GLU A 504 39.42 12.19 -15.48
N PRO A 505 39.61 10.97 -15.98
CA PRO A 505 39.73 9.76 -15.15
C PRO A 505 40.78 9.91 -14.03
N GLY A 506 40.33 9.85 -12.77
CA GLY A 506 41.14 10.04 -11.57
C GLY A 506 41.13 11.45 -10.97
N ASP A 507 40.68 12.50 -11.69
CA ASP A 507 40.58 13.86 -11.13
C ASP A 507 39.63 13.92 -9.93
N PHE A 508 38.56 13.13 -9.91
CA PHE A 508 37.66 13.00 -8.76
C PHE A 508 38.39 12.49 -7.52
N ALA A 509 39.16 11.40 -7.64
CA ALA A 509 39.95 10.88 -6.53
C ALA A 509 40.97 11.91 -6.04
N LEU A 510 41.60 12.67 -6.94
CA LEU A 510 42.52 13.77 -6.58
C LEU A 510 41.83 14.96 -5.91
N LEU A 511 40.60 15.31 -6.32
CA LEU A 511 39.76 16.33 -5.67
C LEU A 511 39.44 15.92 -4.22
N VAL A 512 39.10 14.65 -4.04
CA VAL A 512 38.65 14.08 -2.77
C VAL A 512 39.83 13.83 -1.80
N TYR A 513 40.94 13.23 -2.23
CA TYR A 513 42.11 13.04 -1.36
C TYR A 513 42.70 14.38 -0.89
N LYS A 514 42.70 15.44 -1.73
CA LYS A 514 43.08 16.79 -1.31
C LYS A 514 42.20 17.38 -0.19
N SER A 515 40.92 16.99 -0.10
CA SER A 515 40.06 17.43 1.00
C SER A 515 40.24 16.57 2.26
N ILE A 516 40.58 15.28 2.13
CA ILE A 516 40.96 14.42 3.25
C ILE A 516 42.20 14.96 3.98
N GLU A 517 43.15 15.57 3.29
CA GLU A 517 44.41 16.05 3.87
C GLU A 517 44.40 17.49 4.44
N THR A 518 43.29 18.24 4.40
CA THR A 518 43.24 19.62 4.95
C THR A 518 42.25 19.84 6.11
N VAL A 519 42.54 20.82 6.96
CA VAL A 519 41.66 21.46 7.95
C VAL A 519 41.50 22.95 7.59
N ASP A 520 40.27 23.46 7.64
CA ASP A 520 39.95 24.84 7.27
C ASP A 520 39.81 25.73 8.52
N LEU A 521 40.75 26.65 8.73
CA LEU A 521 40.67 27.65 9.78
C LEU A 521 40.01 28.92 9.25
N ILE A 522 38.76 29.17 9.68
CA ILE A 522 37.97 30.35 9.30
C ILE A 522 38.19 31.48 10.32
N PHE A 523 38.46 32.69 9.83
CA PHE A 523 38.70 33.91 10.62
C PHE A 523 37.84 35.07 10.14
N HIS A 524 36.92 35.50 11.00
CA HIS A 524 36.06 36.66 10.78
C HIS A 524 36.80 37.97 11.12
N ASN A 525 36.65 39.00 10.30
CA ASN A 525 37.27 40.34 10.48
C ASN A 525 38.81 40.37 10.40
N GLY A 526 39.42 39.47 9.64
CA GLY A 526 40.87 39.45 9.37
C GLY A 526 41.71 38.59 10.31
N ILE A 527 43.01 38.50 10.02
CA ILE A 527 43.94 37.58 10.69
C ILE A 527 45.11 38.35 11.32
N ASP A 528 45.35 38.13 12.62
CA ASP A 528 46.67 38.41 13.21
C ASP A 528 47.62 37.26 12.83
N TRP A 529 48.39 37.46 11.76
CA TRP A 529 49.32 36.45 11.25
C TRP A 529 50.36 36.00 12.28
N LYS A 530 50.66 36.84 13.28
CA LYS A 530 51.62 36.52 14.33
C LYS A 530 50.98 35.68 15.43
N ALA A 531 49.71 35.92 15.75
CA ALA A 531 48.93 35.02 16.60
C ALA A 531 48.75 33.63 15.96
N LEU A 532 48.48 33.59 14.65
CA LEU A 532 48.31 32.34 13.90
C LEU A 532 49.61 31.53 13.82
N GLN A 533 50.74 32.20 13.53
CA GLN A 533 52.04 31.55 13.57
C GLN A 533 52.34 30.98 14.97
N VAL A 534 52.17 31.76 16.04
CA VAL A 534 52.40 31.30 17.42
C VAL A 534 51.52 30.10 17.78
N SER A 535 50.28 30.04 17.29
CA SER A 535 49.40 28.89 17.50
C SER A 535 49.88 27.63 16.77
N ILE A 536 50.27 27.75 15.51
CA ILE A 536 50.79 26.62 14.71
C ILE A 536 52.12 26.11 15.30
N ASP A 537 53.01 27.02 15.70
CA ASP A 537 54.31 26.66 16.30
C ASP A 537 54.12 26.02 17.70
N LYS A 538 53.20 26.54 18.53
CA LYS A 538 52.78 25.91 19.80
C LYS A 538 52.26 24.49 19.57
N PHE A 539 51.30 24.34 18.64
CA PHE A 539 50.74 23.02 18.31
C PHE A 539 51.82 22.04 17.84
N LYS A 540 52.76 22.47 16.99
CA LYS A 540 53.89 21.64 16.53
C LYS A 540 54.77 21.16 17.67
N VAL A 541 55.09 22.03 18.63
CA VAL A 541 55.87 21.65 19.82
C VAL A 541 55.11 20.67 20.72
N GLU A 542 53.82 20.91 20.95
CA GLU A 542 52.97 20.07 21.80
C GLU A 542 52.64 18.70 21.18
N ASN A 543 52.72 18.58 19.85
CA ASN A 543 52.37 17.37 19.10
C ASN A 543 53.58 16.79 18.33
N ASN A 544 54.76 16.71 18.96
CA ASN A 544 55.95 16.01 18.45
C ASN A 544 56.39 16.39 17.01
N GLY A 545 56.16 17.62 16.57
CA GLY A 545 56.55 18.10 15.25
C GLY A 545 55.62 17.67 14.11
N VAL A 546 54.34 17.35 14.39
CA VAL A 546 53.32 17.08 13.36
C VAL A 546 53.37 18.11 12.22
N GLY A 547 53.46 17.61 10.99
CA GLY A 547 53.62 18.41 9.78
C GLY A 547 52.37 19.20 9.39
N LEU A 548 52.11 20.30 10.10
CA LEU A 548 51.13 21.32 9.69
C LEU A 548 51.76 22.32 8.71
N GLU A 549 51.17 22.47 7.54
CA GLU A 549 51.60 23.45 6.53
C GLU A 549 50.40 24.23 5.99
N ILE A 550 50.53 25.54 5.79
CA ILE A 550 49.47 26.34 5.16
C ILE A 550 49.52 26.09 3.66
N GLN A 551 48.48 25.45 3.12
CA GLN A 551 48.34 25.09 1.71
C GLN A 551 47.72 26.23 0.88
N SER A 552 46.70 26.90 1.42
CA SER A 552 46.11 28.09 0.83
C SER A 552 45.62 29.09 1.88
N ILE A 553 45.53 30.35 1.45
CA ILE A 553 44.84 31.43 2.16
C ILE A 553 43.85 32.00 1.16
N GLU A 554 42.57 31.99 1.51
CA GLU A 554 41.48 32.43 0.66
C GLU A 554 40.66 33.51 1.37
N HIS A 555 40.16 34.50 0.64
CA HIS A 555 39.27 35.52 1.18
C HIS A 555 37.89 35.37 0.52
N ARG A 556 36.86 35.04 1.30
CA ARG A 556 35.51 34.71 0.84
C ARG A 556 34.50 35.47 1.70
N ASN A 557 33.66 36.30 1.07
CA ASN A 557 32.55 37.03 1.70
C ASN A 557 32.91 37.91 2.93
N GLY A 558 34.18 38.33 3.08
CA GLY A 558 34.68 39.11 4.23
C GLY A 558 35.45 38.29 5.27
N ASP A 559 35.40 36.97 5.17
CA ASP A 559 36.15 36.04 6.01
C ASP A 559 37.43 35.59 5.30
N PHE A 560 38.45 35.25 6.10
CA PHE A 560 39.63 34.56 5.61
C PHE A 560 39.56 33.07 6.00
N VAL A 561 39.79 32.20 5.03
CA VAL A 561 39.91 30.74 5.22
C VAL A 561 41.36 30.35 4.98
N VAL A 562 42.02 29.79 6.00
CA VAL A 562 43.37 29.26 5.91
C VAL A 562 43.31 27.74 5.90
N LYS A 563 43.65 27.13 4.76
CA LYS A 563 43.71 25.67 4.63
C LYS A 563 45.05 25.17 5.16
N VAL A 564 45.00 24.36 6.21
CA VAL A 564 46.17 23.75 6.86
C VAL A 564 46.21 22.26 6.51
N ALA A 565 47.29 21.79 5.88
CA ALA A 565 47.54 20.37 5.70
C ALA A 565 47.68 19.68 7.06
N VAL A 566 47.10 18.48 7.17
CA VAL A 566 47.18 17.60 8.33
C VAL A 566 47.57 16.19 7.88
N PRO A 567 48.34 15.42 8.67
CA PRO A 567 48.65 14.04 8.33
C PRO A 567 47.37 13.19 8.13
N PRO A 568 47.37 12.23 7.18
CA PRO A 568 46.26 11.29 7.02
C PRO A 568 45.83 10.64 8.33
N ASN A 569 44.52 10.41 8.49
CA ASN A 569 43.87 9.87 9.70
C ASN A 569 43.98 10.74 10.98
N SER A 570 44.39 12.01 10.87
CA SER A 570 44.36 12.98 11.97
C SER A 570 42.93 13.29 12.45
N LYS A 571 42.76 13.53 13.76
CA LYS A 571 41.49 13.99 14.36
C LYS A 571 41.22 15.48 14.04
N LYS A 572 40.82 15.77 12.80
CA LYS A 572 40.65 17.12 12.24
C LYS A 572 40.03 18.15 13.19
N GLY A 573 38.83 17.91 13.70
CA GLY A 573 38.14 18.86 14.59
C GLY A 573 38.88 19.15 15.91
N ALA A 574 39.71 18.23 16.40
CA ALA A 574 40.58 18.50 17.56
C ALA A 574 41.80 19.35 17.19
N ILE A 575 42.38 19.15 16.00
CA ILE A 575 43.44 20.02 15.46
C ILE A 575 42.89 21.44 15.24
N GLU A 576 41.75 21.55 14.57
CA GLU A 576 41.06 22.82 14.32
C GLU A 576 40.76 23.58 15.63
N THR A 577 40.18 22.88 16.62
CA THR A 577 39.87 23.43 17.94
C THR A 577 41.12 23.93 18.66
N ASN A 578 42.19 23.13 18.68
CA ASN A 578 43.44 23.50 19.35
C ASN A 578 44.12 24.71 18.66
N LEU A 579 44.08 24.78 17.33
CA LEU A 579 44.61 25.91 16.57
C LEU A 579 43.76 27.19 16.75
N LYS A 580 42.42 27.08 16.75
CA LYS A 580 41.55 28.23 17.06
C LYS A 580 41.75 28.73 18.49
N HIS A 581 41.87 27.83 19.46
CA HIS A 581 42.11 28.19 20.87
C HIS A 581 43.48 28.86 21.07
N GLY A 582 44.56 28.25 20.55
CA GLY A 582 45.91 28.82 20.63
C GLY A 582 46.05 30.16 19.89
N TYR A 583 45.30 30.36 18.80
CA TYR A 583 45.22 31.66 18.11
C TYR A 583 44.61 32.73 19.01
N GLU A 584 43.50 32.43 19.70
CA GLU A 584 42.88 33.38 20.63
C GLU A 584 43.78 33.74 21.81
N GLU A 585 44.48 32.77 22.42
CA GLU A 585 45.46 33.02 23.47
C GLU A 585 46.57 33.97 22.97
N ALA A 586 47.19 33.63 21.83
CA ALA A 586 48.27 34.40 21.25
C ALA A 586 47.83 35.82 20.87
N ARG A 587 46.63 35.98 20.30
CA ARG A 587 46.06 37.29 19.93
C ARG A 587 45.84 38.16 21.15
N LYS A 588 45.30 37.62 22.25
CA LYS A 588 45.11 38.35 23.53
C LYS A 588 46.44 38.84 24.11
N ILE A 589 47.49 37.99 24.07
CA ILE A 589 48.85 38.33 24.54
C ILE A 589 49.50 39.41 23.66
N LEU A 590 49.38 39.30 22.34
CA LEU A 590 49.93 40.28 21.39
C LEU A 590 49.22 41.64 21.50
N GLU A 591 47.89 41.65 21.61
CA GLU A 591 47.11 42.87 21.80
C GLU A 591 47.50 43.61 23.09
N GLY A 592 47.75 42.89 24.19
CA GLY A 592 48.31 43.46 25.43
C GLY A 592 49.65 44.16 25.20
N ARG A 593 50.60 43.50 24.53
CA ARG A 593 51.92 44.09 24.21
C ARG A 593 51.83 45.31 23.29
N TYR A 594 50.89 45.31 22.33
CA TYR A 594 50.67 46.49 21.47
C TYR A 594 50.11 47.67 22.26
N ARG A 595 49.18 47.43 23.21
CA ARG A 595 48.69 48.48 24.13
C ARG A 595 49.80 49.02 25.03
N GLU A 596 50.67 48.17 25.58
CA GLU A 596 51.86 48.60 26.35
C GLU A 596 52.82 49.45 25.51
N LEU A 597 53.10 49.04 24.27
CA LEU A 597 53.97 49.79 23.35
C LEU A 597 53.38 51.15 22.96
N LEU A 598 52.07 51.24 22.75
CA LEU A 598 51.36 52.49 22.49
C LEU A 598 51.40 53.41 23.73
N ASN A 599 51.09 52.91 24.93
CA ASN A 599 51.20 53.67 26.17
C ASN A 599 52.62 54.23 26.38
N ALA A 600 53.66 53.43 26.10
CA ALA A 600 55.05 53.89 26.16
C ALA A 600 55.38 54.96 25.11
N LYS A 601 54.73 54.94 23.93
CA LYS A 601 54.84 55.98 22.90
C LYS A 601 54.09 57.26 23.27
N ASP A 602 52.92 57.16 23.89
CA ASP A 602 52.19 58.32 24.40
C ASP A 602 52.92 59.00 25.57
N GLN A 603 53.56 58.21 26.45
CA GLN A 603 54.51 58.75 27.44
C GLN A 603 55.72 59.44 26.78
N GLN A 604 56.28 58.86 25.71
CA GLN A 604 57.36 59.52 24.95
C GLN A 604 56.89 60.86 24.33
N ILE A 605 55.67 60.92 23.82
CA ILE A 605 55.05 62.15 23.28
C ILE A 605 54.79 63.18 24.40
N ALA A 606 54.34 62.75 25.58
CA ALA A 606 54.15 63.62 26.74
C ALA A 606 55.48 64.26 27.18
N ASN A 607 56.56 63.47 27.28
CA ASN A 607 57.89 63.97 27.63
C ASN A 607 58.40 65.02 26.62
N TYR A 608 58.17 64.83 25.32
CA TYR A 608 58.54 65.84 24.30
C TYR A 608 57.72 67.13 24.42
N ARG A 609 56.43 67.05 24.81
CA ARG A 609 55.60 68.24 25.07
C ARG A 609 56.13 69.04 26.26
N GLU A 610 56.46 68.35 27.35
CA GLU A 610 56.97 68.96 28.59
C GLU A 610 58.34 69.66 28.38
N GLN A 611 59.24 69.03 27.62
CA GLN A 611 60.52 69.63 27.22
C GLN A 611 60.35 70.93 26.43
N ASN A 612 59.40 71.00 25.50
CA ASN A 612 59.09 72.23 24.77
C ASN A 612 58.50 73.33 25.67
N THR A 613 57.71 72.97 26.68
CA THR A 613 57.17 73.96 27.65
C THR A 613 58.27 74.67 28.44
N SER A 614 59.38 73.98 28.75
CA SER A 614 60.55 74.57 29.42
C SER A 614 61.35 75.54 28.54
N LEU A 615 61.18 75.51 27.21
CA LEU A 615 61.91 76.40 26.30
C LEU A 615 61.36 77.84 26.34
N ASN A 616 60.04 77.99 26.44
CA ASN A 616 59.39 79.30 26.51
C ASN A 616 59.75 80.08 27.79
N THR A 617 59.92 79.38 28.92
CA THR A 617 60.28 80.00 30.20
C THR A 617 61.67 80.64 30.19
N ILE A 618 62.58 80.17 29.31
CA ILE A 618 63.91 80.77 29.12
C ILE A 618 63.81 82.07 28.30
N LEU A 619 62.89 82.15 27.33
CA LEU A 619 62.69 83.35 26.52
C LEU A 619 62.16 84.54 27.33
N GLU A 620 61.21 84.33 28.25
CA GLU A 620 60.71 85.37 29.15
C GLU A 620 61.79 85.91 30.11
N LEU A 621 62.68 85.02 30.59
CA LEU A 621 63.82 85.40 31.43
C LEU A 621 64.88 86.23 30.68
N MET A 622 65.02 86.07 29.36
CA MET A 622 65.96 86.88 28.56
C MET A 622 65.44 88.29 28.24
N ALA A 623 64.13 88.50 28.19
CA ALA A 623 63.54 89.80 27.90
C ALA A 623 63.70 90.84 29.04
N SER A 624 64.12 90.40 30.23
CA SER A 624 63.95 91.14 31.49
C SER A 624 65.26 91.66 32.11
N ARG A 625 66.08 92.41 31.36
CA ARG A 625 67.27 93.11 31.90
C ARG A 625 67.33 94.60 31.47
N PRO A 626 67.18 95.56 32.41
CA PRO A 626 67.26 96.99 32.09
C PRO A 626 68.71 97.49 32.00
N VAL A 627 68.92 98.54 31.19
CA VAL A 627 70.19 99.27 31.04
C VAL A 627 69.99 100.70 31.55
N ILE A 628 70.90 101.19 32.40
CA ILE A 628 70.91 102.61 32.82
C ILE A 628 72.21 103.29 32.39
N ILE A 629 71.99 104.19 31.43
CA ILE A 629 72.87 105.13 30.72
C ILE A 629 73.78 105.95 31.66
N ASN A 630 74.93 106.39 31.15
CA ASN A 630 75.49 107.70 31.51
C ASN A 630 76.04 108.45 30.27
N ASN A 631 76.22 109.76 30.37
CA ASN A 631 75.91 110.69 29.27
C ASN A 631 77.08 111.58 28.81
N SER A 632 77.27 111.75 27.48
CA SER A 632 77.98 112.92 26.91
C SER A 632 77.85 113.12 25.37
N ASN A 633 76.98 114.06 24.97
CA ASN A 633 77.23 115.21 24.07
C ASN A 633 77.87 115.10 22.64
N GLN A 634 77.31 115.95 21.74
CA GLN A 634 77.86 116.53 20.48
C GLN A 634 77.82 115.72 19.15
N ASN A 635 76.70 115.85 18.43
CA ASN A 635 76.57 116.68 17.21
C ASN A 635 77.52 116.48 15.99
N THR A 636 77.02 115.86 14.91
CA THR A 636 77.06 116.25 13.46
C THR A 636 76.46 115.09 12.63
N ASN A 637 75.62 115.17 11.59
CA ASN A 637 75.13 116.17 10.61
C ASN A 637 75.65 115.89 9.17
N ILE A 638 74.75 115.89 8.17
CA ILE A 638 74.97 115.65 6.71
C ILE A 638 75.30 114.17 6.36
N GLY A 639 74.81 113.53 5.29
CA GLY A 639 73.78 113.89 4.28
C GLY A 639 74.28 113.80 2.82
N ARG A 640 73.41 113.31 1.89
CA ARG A 640 73.56 113.32 0.41
C ARG A 640 74.65 112.40 -0.20
N ASP A 641 74.59 111.97 -1.47
CA ASP A 641 73.49 111.96 -2.46
C ASP A 641 73.73 110.88 -3.55
N SER A 642 72.65 110.22 -4.02
CA SER A 642 72.52 109.59 -5.36
C SER A 642 73.47 108.39 -5.69
N ASN A 643 73.31 107.59 -6.76
CA ASN A 643 72.26 107.48 -7.79
C ASN A 643 72.27 106.07 -8.44
N ILE A 644 71.18 105.68 -9.13
CA ILE A 644 71.11 104.60 -10.17
C ILE A 644 71.31 103.14 -9.67
N ASN A 645 70.72 102.08 -10.25
CA ASN A 645 69.35 101.79 -10.77
C ASN A 645 69.29 100.26 -11.06
N ALA A 646 68.07 99.71 -11.28
CA ALA A 646 67.77 98.41 -11.90
C ALA A 646 68.17 97.11 -11.10
N ASP A 647 67.40 96.01 -11.14
CA ASP A 647 66.07 95.83 -11.75
C ASP A 647 65.29 94.62 -11.18
N ASN A 648 63.96 94.78 -11.06
CA ASN A 648 62.91 93.74 -11.03
C ASN A 648 62.92 92.67 -9.89
N ASN A 649 61.80 92.07 -9.47
CA ASN A 649 60.43 92.08 -10.02
C ASN A 649 59.36 92.22 -8.89
N SER A 650 58.11 92.54 -9.23
CA SER A 650 57.12 93.16 -8.30
C SER A 650 55.81 92.39 -8.08
N THR A 651 55.04 92.83 -7.06
CA THR A 651 53.76 92.26 -6.61
C THR A 651 52.53 93.04 -7.10
N VAL A 652 51.55 92.37 -7.75
CA VAL A 652 50.20 92.88 -8.11
C VAL A 652 49.21 91.68 -8.21
N ALA A 653 47.89 91.77 -8.06
CA ALA A 653 47.02 92.25 -6.95
C ALA A 653 45.54 91.90 -7.25
N MET A 654 44.63 92.09 -6.26
CA MET A 654 43.15 92.11 -6.37
C MET A 654 42.40 90.76 -6.58
N GLY A 655 41.10 90.76 -6.21
CA GLY A 655 40.12 89.71 -6.58
C GLY A 655 39.17 89.31 -5.43
N ASN A 656 37.91 89.76 -5.46
CA ASN A 656 36.84 89.36 -4.53
C ASN A 656 35.48 89.34 -5.27
N VAL A 657 34.41 88.87 -4.61
CA VAL A 657 32.96 88.93 -4.97
C VAL A 657 32.32 87.63 -5.52
N ASN A 658 31.55 86.96 -4.63
CA ASN A 658 30.17 86.39 -4.77
C ASN A 658 29.81 85.41 -5.92
N THR A 659 28.82 84.49 -5.86
CA THR A 659 27.71 84.13 -4.92
C THR A 659 27.36 82.61 -5.18
N GLU A 660 26.43 81.83 -4.56
CA GLU A 660 25.36 81.95 -3.53
C GLU A 660 24.99 80.54 -2.94
N ASN A 661 24.13 80.46 -1.91
CA ASN A 661 23.05 79.48 -1.54
C ASN A 661 23.08 77.98 -2.00
N ASN A 662 22.57 76.97 -1.26
CA ASN A 662 21.90 76.89 0.07
C ASN A 662 21.91 75.43 0.67
N ASP A 663 21.75 75.31 2.00
CA ASP A 663 20.95 74.32 2.79
C ASP A 663 21.09 72.76 2.61
N ASN A 664 20.96 71.89 3.65
CA ASN A 664 20.81 72.09 5.10
C ASN A 664 21.15 70.85 5.99
N SER A 665 21.35 71.10 7.30
CA SER A 665 21.10 70.25 8.50
C SER A 665 21.37 68.72 8.48
N THR A 666 22.37 68.13 9.16
CA THR A 666 22.66 67.98 10.63
C THR A 666 21.84 66.95 11.42
N THR A 667 22.55 66.04 12.12
CA THR A 667 22.18 65.47 13.43
C THR A 667 23.46 65.18 14.23
N ASN A 668 23.36 65.18 15.57
CA ASN A 668 24.48 65.01 16.50
C ASN A 668 23.97 64.38 17.81
N TYR A 669 24.75 63.49 18.45
CA TYR A 669 24.45 62.97 19.78
C TYR A 669 25.73 62.51 20.49
N ASP A 670 25.75 62.65 21.82
CA ASP A 670 26.93 62.48 22.67
C ASP A 670 26.57 61.67 23.93
N MET A 671 27.54 60.90 24.47
CA MET A 671 27.65 60.32 25.83
C MET A 671 26.38 59.83 26.59
N HIS A 672 26.40 58.66 27.27
CA HIS A 672 27.24 58.44 28.47
C HIS A 672 27.27 56.97 28.99
N ASN A 673 28.16 56.75 29.96
CA ASN A 673 28.58 55.57 30.75
C ASN A 673 27.67 54.34 31.01
N ALA A 674 28.35 53.21 31.24
CA ALA A 674 27.83 51.88 31.59
C ALA A 674 27.54 51.65 33.09
N ASN A 675 26.88 50.52 33.42
CA ASN A 675 27.23 49.71 34.61
C ASN A 675 26.82 48.23 34.46
N ILE A 676 27.32 47.36 35.36
CA ILE A 676 27.09 45.91 35.40
C ILE A 676 26.18 45.55 36.59
N GLY A 677 25.27 44.58 36.43
CA GLY A 677 24.53 44.00 37.56
C GLY A 677 23.47 42.95 37.16
N ASN A 678 23.62 41.72 37.66
CA ASN A 678 22.59 40.66 37.57
C ASN A 678 21.47 40.89 38.60
N VAL A 679 20.26 40.35 38.35
CA VAL A 679 19.59 39.35 39.24
C VAL A 679 18.23 38.87 38.69
N ALA A 680 18.05 37.56 38.77
CA ALA A 680 16.89 36.67 38.66
C ALA A 680 15.43 37.18 38.49
N ASN A 681 14.77 36.58 37.49
CA ASN A 681 13.52 35.78 37.54
C ASN A 681 12.09 36.34 37.75
N THR A 682 11.17 35.56 37.15
CA THR A 682 9.78 35.22 37.53
C THR A 682 8.62 36.18 37.26
N VAL A 683 7.73 35.74 36.34
CA VAL A 683 6.24 35.79 36.43
C VAL A 683 5.64 37.20 36.21
N GLN A 684 4.63 37.44 35.35
CA GLN A 684 3.35 36.72 35.21
C GLN A 684 2.57 37.08 33.89
N ASP A 685 1.72 36.17 33.40
CA ASP A 685 0.41 36.30 32.68
C ASP A 685 0.13 37.40 31.60
N ASN A 686 -0.75 37.24 30.58
CA ASN A 686 -1.69 36.15 30.25
C ASN A 686 -2.05 36.06 28.73
N ALA A 687 -2.86 35.04 28.39
CA ALA A 687 -3.43 34.63 27.09
C ALA A 687 -4.24 35.71 26.31
N GLN A 688 -4.78 35.54 25.08
CA GLN A 688 -5.33 34.38 24.32
C GLN A 688 -5.02 34.54 22.79
N GLN A 689 -5.17 33.57 21.86
CA GLN A 689 -6.32 32.71 21.54
C GLN A 689 -5.94 31.39 20.82
N GLN A 690 -6.75 30.34 21.09
CA GLN A 690 -7.40 29.37 20.18
C GLN A 690 -6.82 29.17 18.76
N THR A 691 -6.64 27.96 18.20
CA THR A 691 -7.04 26.57 18.55
C THR A 691 -6.09 25.58 17.80
N ASN A 692 -6.16 24.24 17.79
CA ASN A 692 -7.20 23.25 18.15
C ASN A 692 -6.58 21.96 18.75
N GLN A 693 -7.25 20.79 18.67
CA GLN A 693 -6.76 19.47 19.12
C GLN A 693 -6.69 18.40 18.00
N PRO A 694 -5.88 17.34 18.17
CA PRO A 694 -5.90 16.12 17.34
C PRO A 694 -6.93 15.09 17.86
N ASN A 695 -7.28 14.11 17.01
CA ASN A 695 -8.05 12.91 17.38
C ASN A 695 -7.26 11.63 17.07
N HIS A 696 -7.63 10.56 17.77
CA HIS A 696 -7.26 9.17 17.51
C HIS A 696 -8.56 8.34 17.55
N ASP A 697 -8.52 7.13 16.99
CA ASP A 697 -9.48 6.02 17.16
C ASP A 697 -10.95 6.23 16.73
N ASP A 698 -11.27 5.78 15.51
CA ASP A 698 -12.22 4.67 15.24
C ASP A 698 -11.96 4.12 13.81
#